data_AF-A0A7X9S1H1-F1
#
_entry.id   AF-A0A7X9S1H1-F1
#
_cell.length_a   1.000
_cell.length_b   1.000
_cell.length_c   1.000
_cell.angle_alpha   90.00
_cell.angle_beta   90.00
_cell.angle_gamma   90.00
#
_symmetry.space_group_name_H-M   'P 1'
#
loop_
_entity.id
_entity.type
_entity.pdbx_description
1 polymer ?
#
loop_
_entity_poly.entity_id
_entity_poly.type
_entity_poly.pdbx_seq_one_letter_code
_entity_poly.pdbx_strand_id
1 'polypeptide(L)'
;MRKLLTFLLGCLLAMPNLWAQSISVDISKKQQQFFGAGGTCDSYIGHWLSMSDENRLLAAKMVAEDIHLDFVKHYINGRPTEENEKQYNNFTAFVEDIRKINPDIKVQMCVQDVPEDLRKDQDKKKEFDDSDPDIYDKMAQYYYEVIEGFHDRGVQIDELDILNEPGGTGFAVYYGGLYKYSVPKLREMIEDPTINTKGMKMPHIGGTSQWSVLGVIKWFDVWKADIPGAYEEVDVVSTHGYRNGWDEKNYKEIYDYIDGLPFQNNEQTGKLQKGDGLYEIFEQSEPDYIGDVSIGMRISDAINGGVNHFFIFNINNSSGNNAALLQTPSGGAPIKSKVYDGFKQLTSSYPLGSYCLPERGMKNMDLTRVLAMRDGDENVVYLNITNIAPEAQTISIDFNDNGTVQGIAAVQSWVSSQAYDIEEVMNTEYTQSVDKITFDASPFSVNTLKITLDPEGAVTVLKPQTIEFLPIDDQLLRGTYTLKATASSGLDVQYEVVDGPAVIQDGVMTFSGEGYVKVRAYSMGNEEFDGAASVIRTFKVETGALVNVAEGKTIESVTSQDEKYPATKLIDGDKIFKTSRWITVKDDPLPHEVVIDLEESYDITGMGMWTGSSDGEYSNPIVGFVLSAEVNGEWVNILEETNNRNPEYIKFYDKVTTQKVKLQINNLDNGTDTRTRIFEVEIYAADDTEIDWDLEEGIVMVGDKIQLEATSSTENSVTFASGNEEIATIDEANVLTVVGTGNVQISATTMTEYGVSVTFNKTLKARRENTITWDQDISRLAVGGDYTLNAKGGSKVKYLLKEDSDAAILEGTSFRGNEVGNVTVIAYAEEDFEYVESERLEKAVVVKYQDEIVWDDQPTKLKVGEELDLTAFSIYNTQEVSFIVSDASKAVIEGGKLIGKVTGEVTVKASTKEADEVFAAVSMFKTFTVESANVTSIDLDTFDQLVYPNPSNGLFQVKNLKPQETIHVFNGVGVEIKTIQVQDPSDVIDLNDLPKGIYYIKTSNNVGNLKVIIK
;
A
#
# COMPACT_ATOMS: atom_id res chain seq x y z
N MET A 1 -18.41 26.81 -20.83
CA MET A 1 -19.76 27.35 -20.57
C MET A 1 -20.88 26.32 -20.74
N ARG A 2 -21.21 25.76 -21.91
CA ARG A 2 -22.34 24.78 -21.99
C ARG A 2 -22.12 23.50 -21.17
N LYS A 3 -20.91 22.91 -21.18
CA LYS A 3 -20.54 21.77 -20.31
C LYS A 3 -20.47 22.14 -18.82
N LEU A 4 -19.91 23.31 -18.50
CA LEU A 4 -19.86 23.86 -17.14
C LEU A 4 -21.27 24.16 -16.58
N LEU A 5 -22.19 24.64 -17.42
CA LEU A 5 -23.58 24.88 -17.06
C LEU A 5 -24.36 23.57 -16.93
N THR A 6 -24.03 22.52 -17.70
CA THR A 6 -24.58 21.17 -17.50
C THR A 6 -24.03 20.50 -16.24
N PHE A 7 -22.78 20.78 -15.86
CA PHE A 7 -22.16 20.33 -14.62
C PHE A 7 -22.80 21.03 -13.41
N LEU A 8 -22.89 22.37 -13.42
CA LEU A 8 -23.54 23.17 -12.38
C LEU A 8 -25.07 22.97 -12.29
N LEU A 9 -25.81 22.87 -13.40
CA LEU A 9 -27.24 22.49 -13.36
C LEU A 9 -27.43 21.01 -13.02
N GLY A 10 -26.45 20.15 -13.31
CA GLY A 10 -26.44 18.75 -12.90
C GLY A 10 -26.37 18.62 -11.39
N CYS A 11 -25.51 19.39 -10.72
CA CYS A 11 -25.40 19.44 -9.26
C CYS A 11 -26.64 20.06 -8.58
N LEU A 12 -27.31 21.04 -9.20
CA LEU A 12 -28.52 21.69 -8.66
C LEU A 12 -29.83 20.90 -8.88
N LEU A 13 -29.84 19.91 -9.78
CA LEU A 13 -31.01 19.06 -10.08
C LEU A 13 -30.76 17.56 -9.89
N ALA A 14 -29.59 17.17 -9.39
CA ALA A 14 -29.36 15.82 -8.90
C ALA A 14 -30.24 15.61 -7.66
N MET A 15 -31.45 15.08 -7.88
CA MET A 15 -31.97 14.11 -6.92
C MET A 15 -30.81 13.17 -6.59
N PRO A 16 -30.51 12.87 -5.31
CA PRO A 16 -29.46 11.92 -4.99
C PRO A 16 -29.91 10.59 -5.57
N ASN A 17 -29.47 10.28 -6.79
CA ASN A 17 -29.55 8.95 -7.33
C ASN A 17 -28.48 8.16 -6.58
N LEU A 18 -28.87 7.75 -5.37
CA LEU A 18 -28.22 6.83 -4.43
C LEU A 18 -28.08 5.41 -5.03
N TRP A 19 -27.76 5.31 -6.30
CA TRP A 19 -27.46 4.02 -6.92
C TRP A 19 -25.96 3.88 -6.88
N ALA A 20 -25.48 2.98 -6.03
CA ALA A 20 -24.07 2.59 -6.02
C ALA A 20 -23.62 2.33 -7.47
N GLN A 21 -22.45 2.87 -7.82
CA GLN A 21 -21.76 2.44 -9.03
C GLN A 21 -21.40 0.97 -8.85
N SER A 22 -21.30 0.22 -9.95
CA SER A 22 -20.93 -1.19 -9.90
C SER A 22 -19.72 -1.42 -10.78
N ILE A 23 -18.70 -2.06 -10.22
CA ILE A 23 -17.54 -2.59 -10.90
C ILE A 23 -17.62 -4.10 -10.93
N SER A 24 -17.62 -4.65 -12.13
CA SER A 24 -17.42 -6.08 -12.36
C SER A 24 -16.14 -6.25 -13.15
N VAL A 25 -15.23 -7.09 -12.66
CA VAL A 25 -13.91 -7.35 -13.27
C VAL A 25 -13.87 -8.79 -13.77
N ASP A 26 -13.60 -9.00 -15.06
CA ASP A 26 -13.32 -10.33 -15.62
C ASP A 26 -11.81 -10.64 -15.53
N ILE A 27 -11.44 -11.45 -14.54
CA ILE A 27 -10.04 -11.77 -14.23
C ILE A 27 -9.38 -12.68 -15.27
N SER A 28 -10.14 -13.20 -16.23
CA SER A 28 -9.64 -14.04 -17.32
C SER A 28 -9.08 -13.24 -18.50
N LYS A 29 -9.40 -11.95 -18.58
CA LYS A 29 -8.96 -11.06 -19.66
C LYS A 29 -7.72 -10.31 -19.23
N LYS A 30 -6.61 -10.58 -19.89
CA LYS A 30 -5.32 -9.90 -19.66
C LYS A 30 -4.97 -9.08 -20.91
N GLN A 31 -4.52 -7.84 -20.72
CA GLN A 31 -3.96 -7.00 -21.78
C GLN A 31 -2.42 -7.07 -21.73
N GLN A 32 -1.74 -5.96 -21.49
CA GLN A 32 -0.29 -5.90 -21.34
C GLN A 32 0.15 -5.97 -19.88
N GLN A 33 1.42 -6.31 -19.66
CA GLN A 33 2.07 -6.19 -18.36
C GLN A 33 2.55 -4.75 -18.13
N PHE A 34 2.45 -4.28 -16.89
CA PHE A 34 3.08 -3.04 -16.46
C PHE A 34 4.38 -3.36 -15.72
N PHE A 35 5.50 -2.80 -16.18
CA PHE A 35 6.84 -3.13 -15.71
C PHE A 35 7.45 -2.09 -14.77
N GLY A 36 6.75 -0.98 -14.53
CA GLY A 36 7.12 -0.03 -13.49
C GLY A 36 7.16 1.41 -13.97
N ALA A 37 7.72 2.26 -13.10
CA ALA A 37 7.76 3.69 -13.29
C ALA A 37 9.13 4.20 -13.72
N GLY A 38 9.15 5.43 -14.26
CA GLY A 38 10.38 6.18 -14.45
C GLY A 38 10.23 7.65 -14.06
N GLY A 39 11.29 8.43 -14.24
CA GLY A 39 11.17 9.89 -14.14
C GLY A 39 12.41 10.66 -14.53
N THR A 40 12.23 11.93 -14.87
CA THR A 40 13.34 12.84 -15.22
C THR A 40 13.83 13.61 -14.01
N CYS A 41 15.11 13.95 -13.97
CA CYS A 41 15.72 14.72 -12.87
C CYS A 41 16.40 16.03 -13.32
N ASP A 42 16.51 16.28 -14.63
CA ASP A 42 17.48 17.20 -15.24
C ASP A 42 17.47 18.64 -14.67
N SER A 43 16.30 19.29 -14.60
CA SER A 43 16.22 20.70 -14.18
C SER A 43 16.61 20.95 -12.72
N TYR A 44 16.67 19.89 -11.90
CA TYR A 44 16.81 20.00 -10.45
C TYR A 44 17.86 19.05 -9.84
N ILE A 45 18.72 18.41 -10.65
CA ILE A 45 19.82 17.57 -10.15
C ILE A 45 20.72 18.35 -9.19
N GLY A 46 20.97 19.64 -9.47
CA GLY A 46 21.76 20.49 -8.58
C GLY A 46 21.15 20.61 -7.17
N HIS A 47 19.82 20.62 -7.06
CA HIS A 47 19.14 20.62 -5.77
C HIS A 47 19.28 19.27 -5.06
N TRP A 48 19.15 18.16 -5.81
CA TRP A 48 19.40 16.83 -5.28
C TRP A 48 20.81 16.70 -4.68
N LEU A 49 21.82 17.07 -5.47
CA LEU A 49 23.23 16.99 -5.08
C LEU A 49 23.63 18.01 -3.99
N SER A 50 22.79 19.00 -3.71
CA SER A 50 23.01 19.96 -2.62
C SER A 50 22.59 19.42 -1.24
N MET A 51 21.85 18.31 -1.19
CA MET A 51 21.50 17.64 0.06
C MET A 51 22.71 16.88 0.65
N SER A 52 22.70 16.66 1.97
CA SER A 52 23.70 15.80 2.63
C SER A 52 23.64 14.36 2.08
N ASP A 53 24.71 13.58 2.25
CA ASP A 53 24.76 12.18 1.78
C ASP A 53 23.62 11.33 2.39
N GLU A 54 23.28 11.57 3.65
CA GLU A 54 22.16 10.92 4.35
C GLU A 54 20.81 11.27 3.71
N ASN A 55 20.59 12.56 3.41
CA ASN A 55 19.34 13.02 2.79
C ASN A 55 19.21 12.57 1.33
N ARG A 56 20.33 12.47 0.59
CA ARG A 56 20.34 11.87 -0.76
C ARG A 56 20.04 10.38 -0.72
N LEU A 57 20.56 9.65 0.28
CA LEU A 57 20.22 8.24 0.48
C LEU A 57 18.73 8.07 0.84
N LEU A 58 18.19 8.93 1.70
CA LEU A 58 16.76 8.94 2.01
C LEU A 58 15.92 9.20 0.75
N ALA A 59 16.25 10.23 -0.02
CA ALA A 59 15.55 10.53 -1.27
C ALA A 59 15.65 9.38 -2.29
N ALA A 60 16.82 8.71 -2.37
CA ALA A 60 17.02 7.54 -3.21
C ALA A 60 16.14 6.36 -2.78
N LYS A 61 16.01 6.08 -1.47
CA LYS A 61 15.07 5.06 -0.95
C LYS A 61 13.63 5.39 -1.32
N MET A 62 13.23 6.65 -1.11
CA MET A 62 11.87 7.10 -1.44
C MET A 62 11.49 6.90 -2.91
N VAL A 63 12.43 6.89 -3.86
CA VAL A 63 12.10 6.72 -5.28
C VAL A 63 12.45 5.32 -5.81
N ALA A 64 13.57 4.75 -5.40
CA ALA A 64 14.04 3.47 -5.91
C ALA A 64 13.36 2.28 -5.23
N GLU A 65 13.11 2.39 -3.92
CA GLU A 65 12.48 1.35 -3.10
C GLU A 65 10.99 1.63 -2.95
N ASP A 66 10.58 2.77 -2.39
CA ASP A 66 9.16 2.99 -2.09
C ASP A 66 8.25 3.12 -3.33
N ILE A 67 8.78 3.67 -4.43
CA ILE A 67 8.05 3.84 -5.72
C ILE A 67 8.40 2.73 -6.71
N HIS A 68 9.43 1.92 -6.44
CA HIS A 68 9.97 0.93 -7.38
C HIS A 68 10.29 1.53 -8.78
N LEU A 69 10.99 2.66 -8.81
CA LEU A 69 11.37 3.31 -10.05
C LEU A 69 12.38 2.42 -10.83
N ASP A 70 12.03 2.08 -12.07
CA ASP A 70 12.77 1.18 -12.99
C ASP A 70 13.67 1.97 -13.94
N PHE A 71 13.30 3.22 -14.26
CA PHE A 71 14.04 4.09 -15.19
C PHE A 71 14.30 5.51 -14.68
N VAL A 72 15.54 5.95 -14.73
CA VAL A 72 15.88 7.38 -14.61
C VAL A 72 16.14 7.99 -16.00
N LYS A 73 15.50 9.12 -16.28
CA LYS A 73 15.58 9.84 -17.55
C LYS A 73 16.44 11.10 -17.43
N HIS A 74 17.17 11.45 -18.50
CA HIS A 74 17.91 12.70 -18.60
C HIS A 74 17.89 13.29 -20.02
N TYR A 75 17.94 14.62 -20.12
CA TYR A 75 18.06 15.30 -21.41
C TYR A 75 19.51 15.62 -21.76
N ILE A 76 19.90 15.35 -22.99
CA ILE A 76 21.25 15.63 -23.48
C ILE A 76 21.28 17.00 -24.14
N ASN A 77 22.16 17.88 -23.66
CA ASN A 77 22.36 19.23 -24.19
C ASN A 77 23.76 19.39 -24.82
N GLY A 78 24.09 18.52 -25.77
CA GLY A 78 25.35 18.54 -26.51
C GLY A 78 26.36 17.45 -26.11
N ARG A 79 27.56 17.56 -26.68
CA ARG A 79 28.65 16.58 -26.56
C ARG A 79 29.28 16.57 -25.16
N PRO A 80 29.93 15.47 -24.73
CA PRO A 80 30.71 15.43 -23.48
C PRO A 80 32.04 16.19 -23.61
N THR A 81 31.97 17.50 -23.79
CA THR A 81 33.13 18.42 -23.79
C THR A 81 33.32 19.06 -22.42
N GLU A 82 34.43 19.78 -22.23
CA GLU A 82 34.69 20.55 -21.01
C GLU A 82 33.55 21.52 -20.65
N GLU A 83 32.80 22.02 -21.64
CA GLU A 83 31.65 22.91 -21.44
C GLU A 83 30.46 22.18 -20.81
N ASN A 84 30.18 20.95 -21.23
CA ASN A 84 29.02 20.16 -20.77
C ASN A 84 29.39 19.11 -19.71
N GLU A 85 30.67 18.98 -19.37
CA GLU A 85 31.23 18.03 -18.40
C GLU A 85 30.43 17.96 -17.09
N LYS A 86 29.98 19.12 -16.60
CA LYS A 86 29.17 19.23 -15.38
C LYS A 86 27.83 18.51 -15.50
N GLN A 87 27.16 18.57 -16.65
CA GLN A 87 25.87 17.91 -16.88
C GLN A 87 26.03 16.39 -16.75
N TYR A 88 27.01 15.83 -17.47
CA TYR A 88 27.30 14.39 -17.47
C TYR A 88 27.69 13.89 -16.06
N ASN A 89 28.56 14.63 -15.36
CA ASN A 89 29.01 14.26 -14.02
C ASN A 89 27.87 14.35 -12.99
N ASN A 90 27.02 15.37 -13.07
CA ASN A 90 25.90 15.53 -12.16
C ASN A 90 24.88 14.40 -12.32
N PHE A 91 24.52 14.04 -13.56
CA PHE A 91 23.61 12.93 -13.77
C PHE A 91 24.22 11.59 -13.37
N THR A 92 25.52 11.37 -13.63
CA THR A 92 26.24 10.19 -13.14
C THR A 92 26.15 10.06 -11.62
N ALA A 93 26.43 11.15 -10.88
CA ALA A 93 26.34 11.15 -9.42
C ALA A 93 24.92 10.88 -8.92
N PHE A 94 23.90 11.38 -9.61
CA PHE A 94 22.50 11.06 -9.30
C PHE A 94 22.20 9.56 -9.50
N VAL A 95 22.62 8.98 -10.63
CA VAL A 95 22.46 7.54 -10.90
C VAL A 95 23.19 6.71 -9.84
N GLU A 96 24.40 7.11 -9.42
CA GLU A 96 25.14 6.46 -8.34
C GLU A 96 24.40 6.49 -7.00
N ASP A 97 23.73 7.59 -6.67
CA ASP A 97 22.89 7.67 -5.47
C ASP A 97 21.71 6.69 -5.54
N ILE A 98 21.02 6.61 -6.68
CA ILE A 98 19.92 5.65 -6.89
C ILE A 98 20.41 4.20 -6.85
N ARG A 99 21.56 3.90 -7.45
CA ARG A 99 22.17 2.56 -7.50
C ARG A 99 22.59 2.01 -6.14
N LYS A 100 22.71 2.85 -5.10
CA LYS A 100 22.91 2.39 -3.73
C LYS A 100 21.70 1.60 -3.21
N ILE A 101 20.52 1.84 -3.76
CA ILE A 101 19.25 1.20 -3.39
C ILE A 101 18.79 0.23 -4.47
N ASN A 102 18.77 0.65 -5.74
CA ASN A 102 18.43 -0.19 -6.89
C ASN A 102 19.64 -0.30 -7.85
N PRO A 103 20.52 -1.30 -7.69
CA PRO A 103 21.70 -1.49 -8.55
C PRO A 103 21.37 -1.68 -10.03
N ASP A 104 20.17 -2.17 -10.35
CA ASP A 104 19.71 -2.53 -11.69
C ASP A 104 18.92 -1.39 -12.38
N ILE A 105 18.89 -0.18 -11.80
CA ILE A 105 18.20 0.97 -12.37
C ILE A 105 18.64 1.22 -13.82
N LYS A 106 17.65 1.34 -14.72
CA LYS A 106 17.87 1.60 -16.14
C LYS A 106 17.95 3.08 -16.42
N VAL A 107 18.67 3.42 -17.48
CA VAL A 107 18.91 4.80 -17.88
C VAL A 107 18.33 5.06 -19.25
N GLN A 108 17.37 5.98 -19.31
CA GLN A 108 16.84 6.54 -20.55
C GLN A 108 17.47 7.91 -20.81
N MET A 109 17.95 8.12 -22.03
CA MET A 109 18.50 9.39 -22.48
C MET A 109 17.65 9.95 -23.60
N CYS A 110 17.46 11.26 -23.61
CA CYS A 110 16.69 11.94 -24.65
C CYS A 110 17.45 13.16 -25.14
N VAL A 111 17.72 13.25 -26.45
CA VAL A 111 18.40 14.45 -26.98
C VAL A 111 17.45 15.64 -26.93
N GLN A 112 17.86 16.72 -26.28
CA GLN A 112 17.07 17.96 -26.19
C GLN A 112 17.57 19.01 -27.17
N ASP A 113 18.89 19.22 -27.21
CA ASP A 113 19.54 20.21 -28.08
C ASP A 113 20.53 19.50 -29.03
N VAL A 114 20.42 19.78 -30.33
CA VAL A 114 21.39 19.38 -31.37
C VAL A 114 22.67 20.20 -31.17
N PRO A 115 23.89 19.64 -31.35
CA PRO A 115 25.14 20.39 -31.24
C PRO A 115 25.19 21.61 -32.17
N GLU A 116 25.80 22.71 -31.71
CA GLU A 116 25.85 24.00 -32.41
C GLU A 116 26.39 23.88 -33.85
N ASP A 117 27.41 23.03 -34.05
CA ASP A 117 28.06 22.78 -35.33
C ASP A 117 27.22 21.97 -36.32
N LEU A 118 26.15 21.32 -35.85
CA LEU A 118 25.24 20.51 -36.66
C LEU A 118 23.91 21.21 -36.94
N ARG A 119 23.71 22.44 -36.45
CA ARG A 119 22.46 23.19 -36.62
C ARG A 119 22.40 23.93 -37.95
N LYS A 120 21.21 23.97 -38.53
CA LYS A 120 20.90 24.80 -39.70
C LYS A 120 20.87 26.29 -39.35
N ASP A 121 20.28 26.59 -38.20
CA ASP A 121 20.11 27.91 -37.64
C ASP A 121 20.53 27.84 -36.17
N GLN A 122 21.47 28.71 -35.78
CA GLN A 122 22.08 28.66 -34.46
C GLN A 122 21.09 28.92 -33.32
N ASP A 123 20.03 29.68 -33.58
CA ASP A 123 18.99 29.98 -32.60
C ASP A 123 17.97 28.83 -32.47
N LYS A 124 17.95 27.91 -33.43
CA LYS A 124 17.00 26.79 -33.47
C LYS A 124 17.63 25.50 -32.98
N LYS A 125 17.71 25.38 -31.66
CA LYS A 125 18.45 24.32 -30.97
C LYS A 125 18.06 22.87 -31.30
N LYS A 126 16.85 22.63 -31.84
CA LYS A 126 16.38 21.28 -32.23
C LYS A 126 16.53 20.95 -33.72
N GLU A 127 16.85 21.91 -34.58
CA GLU A 127 16.91 21.73 -36.04
C GLU A 127 18.36 21.48 -36.52
N PHE A 128 18.62 20.32 -37.13
CA PHE A 128 19.90 19.97 -37.77
C PHE A 128 20.02 20.46 -39.23
N ASP A 129 21.23 20.65 -39.75
CA ASP A 129 21.45 21.12 -41.12
C ASP A 129 21.31 19.99 -42.15
N ASP A 130 20.10 19.75 -42.62
CA ASP A 130 19.79 18.78 -43.67
C ASP A 130 20.35 19.13 -45.05
N SER A 131 20.99 20.30 -45.22
CA SER A 131 21.68 20.66 -46.45
C SER A 131 23.13 20.15 -46.51
N ASP A 132 23.69 19.75 -45.35
CA ASP A 132 24.99 19.13 -45.26
C ASP A 132 24.92 17.66 -45.73
N PRO A 133 25.66 17.27 -46.79
CA PRO A 133 25.60 15.91 -47.34
C PRO A 133 26.03 14.82 -46.34
N ASP A 134 26.82 15.18 -45.32
CA ASP A 134 27.36 14.25 -44.33
C ASP A 134 26.59 14.31 -42.99
N ILE A 135 25.45 15.02 -42.93
CA ILE A 135 24.75 15.30 -41.68
C ILE A 135 24.37 14.04 -40.89
N TYR A 136 23.91 13.00 -41.56
CA TYR A 136 23.49 11.76 -40.89
C TYR A 136 24.67 10.96 -40.32
N ASP A 137 25.85 11.03 -40.96
CA ASP A 137 27.10 10.49 -40.40
C ASP A 137 27.52 11.27 -39.15
N LYS A 138 27.44 12.60 -39.22
CA LYS A 138 27.78 13.48 -38.10
C LYS A 138 26.83 13.33 -36.91
N MET A 139 25.54 13.12 -37.17
CA MET A 139 24.55 12.82 -36.13
C MET A 139 24.77 11.44 -35.52
N ALA A 140 25.10 10.41 -36.32
CA ALA A 140 25.49 9.10 -35.78
C ALA A 140 26.73 9.19 -34.88
N GLN A 141 27.75 9.92 -35.31
CA GLN A 141 28.94 10.20 -34.52
C GLN A 141 28.61 10.95 -33.22
N TYR A 142 27.68 11.90 -33.26
CA TYR A 142 27.20 12.58 -32.06
C TYR A 142 26.58 11.61 -31.04
N TYR A 143 25.66 10.76 -31.47
CA TYR A 143 25.06 9.78 -30.56
C TYR A 143 26.10 8.81 -29.99
N TYR A 144 27.07 8.38 -30.80
CA TYR A 144 28.19 7.55 -30.35
C TYR A 144 29.00 8.25 -29.25
N GLU A 145 29.35 9.53 -29.43
CA GLU A 145 30.09 10.32 -28.43
C GLU A 145 29.32 10.48 -27.12
N VAL A 146 28.00 10.64 -27.18
CA VAL A 146 27.15 10.72 -25.98
C VAL A 146 27.17 9.40 -25.22
N ILE A 147 26.98 8.27 -25.91
CA ILE A 147 27.03 6.92 -25.32
C ILE A 147 28.42 6.69 -24.69
N GLU A 148 29.48 7.05 -25.41
CA GLU A 148 30.85 6.95 -24.91
C GLU A 148 31.08 7.83 -23.67
N GLY A 149 30.56 9.06 -23.68
CA GLY A 149 30.68 9.99 -22.57
C GLY A 149 30.10 9.43 -21.27
N PHE A 150 28.90 8.86 -21.30
CA PHE A 150 28.31 8.23 -20.11
C PHE A 150 28.98 6.88 -19.77
N HIS A 151 29.38 6.11 -20.77
CA HIS A 151 30.07 4.84 -20.54
C HIS A 151 31.41 5.02 -19.82
N ASP A 152 32.19 6.03 -20.20
CA ASP A 152 33.45 6.39 -19.54
C ASP A 152 33.26 6.77 -18.05
N ARG A 153 32.04 7.12 -17.67
CA ARG A 153 31.61 7.46 -16.30
C ARG A 153 30.90 6.30 -15.59
N GLY A 154 30.91 5.10 -16.16
CA GLY A 154 30.28 3.92 -15.56
C GLY A 154 28.75 3.86 -15.70
N VAL A 155 28.17 4.64 -16.62
CA VAL A 155 26.73 4.64 -16.91
C VAL A 155 26.48 4.06 -18.29
N GLN A 156 25.88 2.87 -18.35
CA GLN A 156 25.31 2.33 -19.59
C GLN A 156 23.98 3.03 -19.87
N ILE A 157 23.75 3.44 -21.11
CA ILE A 157 22.44 3.92 -21.57
C ILE A 157 21.65 2.71 -22.06
N ASP A 158 20.46 2.51 -21.52
CA ASP A 158 19.60 1.38 -21.88
C ASP A 158 18.61 1.77 -22.98
N GLU A 159 18.11 3.00 -22.96
CA GLU A 159 17.20 3.55 -23.96
C GLU A 159 17.64 4.94 -24.43
N LEU A 160 17.54 5.21 -25.73
CA LEU A 160 17.89 6.50 -26.34
C LEU A 160 16.75 7.01 -27.22
N ASP A 161 16.08 8.06 -26.77
CA ASP A 161 15.19 8.87 -27.60
C ASP A 161 16.01 9.83 -28.47
N ILE A 162 15.87 9.70 -29.79
CA ILE A 162 16.65 10.43 -30.80
C ILE A 162 16.47 11.96 -30.71
N LEU A 163 15.28 12.42 -30.30
CA LEU A 163 15.00 13.84 -30.06
C LEU A 163 13.74 14.03 -29.21
N ASN A 164 13.79 14.98 -28.27
CA ASN A 164 12.67 15.38 -27.44
C ASN A 164 11.69 16.28 -28.21
N GLU A 165 10.39 15.97 -28.16
CA GLU A 165 9.30 16.78 -28.71
C GLU A 165 9.60 17.45 -30.06
N PRO A 166 9.82 16.66 -31.14
CA PRO A 166 10.33 17.16 -32.41
C PRO A 166 9.28 17.97 -33.22
N GLY A 167 8.10 18.23 -32.63
CA GLY A 167 7.05 19.09 -33.19
C GLY A 167 5.96 18.35 -33.96
N GLY A 168 5.19 19.09 -34.76
CA GLY A 168 4.04 18.55 -35.52
C GLY A 168 4.43 17.66 -36.70
N THR A 169 3.43 17.03 -37.33
CA THR A 169 3.59 16.06 -38.43
C THR A 169 4.33 16.58 -39.67
N GLY A 170 4.38 17.90 -39.87
CA GLY A 170 5.16 18.51 -40.96
C GLY A 170 6.66 18.25 -40.87
N PHE A 171 7.17 17.89 -39.68
CA PHE A 171 8.58 17.55 -39.46
C PHE A 171 8.86 16.04 -39.50
N ALA A 172 7.84 15.20 -39.72
CA ALA A 172 7.98 13.74 -39.62
C ALA A 172 9.02 13.20 -40.60
N VAL A 173 9.01 13.60 -41.87
CA VAL A 173 10.03 13.15 -42.86
C VAL A 173 11.42 13.65 -42.49
N TYR A 174 11.53 14.90 -42.03
CA TYR A 174 12.79 15.53 -41.68
C TYR A 174 13.48 14.76 -40.54
N TYR A 175 12.82 14.58 -39.38
CA TYR A 175 13.41 13.83 -38.28
C TYR A 175 13.42 12.30 -38.52
N GLY A 176 12.51 11.77 -39.34
CA GLY A 176 12.55 10.38 -39.80
C GLY A 176 13.85 10.03 -40.54
N GLY A 177 14.53 11.04 -41.11
CA GLY A 177 15.88 10.88 -41.66
C GLY A 177 16.91 10.43 -40.63
N LEU A 178 16.82 10.90 -39.38
CA LEU A 178 17.73 10.49 -38.32
C LEU A 178 17.58 8.99 -38.01
N TYR A 179 16.34 8.51 -37.92
CA TYR A 179 16.04 7.08 -37.75
C TYR A 179 16.55 6.28 -38.94
N LYS A 180 16.10 6.62 -40.15
CA LYS A 180 16.44 5.84 -41.36
C LYS A 180 17.94 5.80 -41.69
N TYR A 181 18.68 6.88 -41.42
CA TYR A 181 20.05 7.03 -41.91
C TYR A 181 21.11 7.15 -40.81
N SER A 182 20.80 7.69 -39.63
CA SER A 182 21.79 7.85 -38.55
C SER A 182 21.81 6.65 -37.61
N VAL A 183 20.65 6.11 -37.24
CA VAL A 183 20.56 4.96 -36.31
C VAL A 183 21.28 3.71 -36.84
N PRO A 184 21.10 3.28 -38.11
CA PRO A 184 21.85 2.15 -38.65
C PRO A 184 23.38 2.36 -38.59
N LYS A 185 23.85 3.58 -38.87
CA LYS A 185 25.27 3.91 -38.81
C LYS A 185 25.81 3.89 -37.38
N LEU A 186 25.04 4.41 -36.43
CA LEU A 186 25.37 4.30 -35.01
C LEU A 186 25.49 2.83 -34.60
N ARG A 187 24.54 1.99 -35.02
CA ARG A 187 24.55 0.55 -34.75
C ARG A 187 25.80 -0.11 -35.32
N GLU A 188 26.16 0.17 -36.57
CA GLU A 188 27.40 -0.30 -37.19
C GLU A 188 28.64 0.13 -36.39
N MET A 189 28.70 1.38 -35.90
CA MET A 189 29.81 1.87 -35.08
C MET A 189 29.92 1.16 -33.73
N ILE A 190 28.79 0.86 -33.08
CA ILE A 190 28.75 0.17 -31.79
C ILE A 190 29.07 -1.33 -31.95
N GLU A 191 28.64 -1.96 -33.06
CA GLU A 191 28.88 -3.38 -33.34
C GLU A 191 30.30 -3.65 -33.88
N ASP A 192 30.97 -2.66 -34.48
CA ASP A 192 32.35 -2.78 -34.96
C ASP A 192 33.36 -2.70 -33.79
N PRO A 193 34.04 -3.80 -33.42
CA PRO A 193 34.99 -3.81 -32.32
C PRO A 193 36.27 -2.99 -32.59
N THR A 194 36.49 -2.57 -33.84
CA THR A 194 37.60 -1.66 -34.19
C THR A 194 37.28 -0.21 -33.88
N ILE A 195 36.00 0.14 -33.81
CA ILE A 195 35.50 1.47 -33.41
C ILE A 195 35.16 1.43 -31.91
N ASN A 196 34.23 0.55 -31.52
CA ASN A 196 33.81 0.34 -30.13
C ASN A 196 34.83 -0.51 -29.35
N THR A 197 35.98 0.09 -29.05
CA THR A 197 37.06 -0.54 -28.28
C THR A 197 36.74 -0.69 -26.79
N LYS A 198 35.67 -0.04 -26.31
CA LYS A 198 35.26 0.02 -24.90
C LYS A 198 34.18 -1.01 -24.53
N GLY A 199 33.60 -1.69 -25.53
CA GLY A 199 32.55 -2.68 -25.29
C GLY A 199 31.22 -2.05 -24.88
N MET A 200 30.93 -0.85 -25.38
CA MET A 200 29.62 -0.20 -25.23
C MET A 200 28.51 -1.06 -25.85
N LYS A 201 27.29 -0.95 -25.33
CA LYS A 201 26.13 -1.65 -25.88
C LYS A 201 25.25 -0.67 -26.63
N MET A 202 24.59 -1.15 -27.68
CA MET A 202 23.62 -0.38 -28.41
C MET A 202 22.37 -0.20 -27.52
N PRO A 203 21.95 1.04 -27.21
CA PRO A 203 20.70 1.27 -26.49
C PRO A 203 19.52 0.88 -27.37
N HIS A 204 18.38 0.53 -26.76
CA HIS A 204 17.12 0.48 -27.47
C HIS A 204 16.76 1.88 -27.97
N ILE A 205 16.32 1.97 -29.20
CA ILE A 205 15.95 3.24 -29.82
C ILE A 205 14.51 3.56 -29.49
N GLY A 206 14.36 4.67 -28.75
CA GLY A 206 13.07 5.25 -28.42
C GLY A 206 12.41 5.87 -29.64
N GLY A 207 11.08 5.84 -29.63
CA GLY A 207 10.26 6.45 -30.66
C GLY A 207 10.25 7.97 -30.56
N THR A 208 9.14 8.56 -30.99
CA THR A 208 9.13 9.98 -31.34
C THR A 208 9.15 10.97 -30.17
N SER A 209 9.02 10.53 -28.91
CA SER A 209 8.87 11.40 -27.72
C SER A 209 7.95 12.60 -27.99
N GLN A 210 6.79 12.31 -28.60
CA GLN A 210 5.87 13.34 -29.07
C GLN A 210 5.16 14.02 -27.90
N TRP A 211 5.05 15.34 -27.95
CA TRP A 211 4.32 16.15 -26.97
C TRP A 211 2.83 15.78 -26.81
N SER A 212 2.26 15.07 -27.79
CA SER A 212 0.88 14.60 -27.77
C SER A 212 0.79 13.13 -28.17
N VAL A 213 -0.02 12.36 -27.45
CA VAL A 213 -0.27 10.93 -27.66
C VAL A 213 -0.53 10.59 -29.13
N LEU A 214 -1.59 11.11 -29.76
CA LEU A 214 -1.91 10.82 -31.16
C LEU A 214 -0.92 11.40 -32.20
N GLY A 215 0.08 12.17 -31.77
CA GLY A 215 1.17 12.62 -32.64
C GLY A 215 1.98 11.45 -33.19
N VAL A 216 2.14 10.39 -32.37
CA VAL A 216 2.93 9.20 -32.69
C VAL A 216 2.42 8.49 -33.94
N ILE A 217 1.14 8.10 -33.98
CA ILE A 217 0.55 7.37 -35.12
C ILE A 217 0.67 8.18 -36.41
N LYS A 218 0.41 9.49 -36.35
CA LYS A 218 0.49 10.36 -37.53
C LYS A 218 1.90 10.43 -38.10
N TRP A 219 2.92 10.39 -37.24
CA TRP A 219 4.31 10.33 -37.67
C TRP A 219 4.64 8.97 -38.27
N PHE A 220 4.24 7.88 -37.63
CA PHE A 220 4.48 6.53 -38.14
C PHE A 220 3.81 6.28 -39.49
N ASP A 221 2.61 6.81 -39.72
CA ASP A 221 1.96 6.75 -41.04
C ASP A 221 2.77 7.49 -42.12
N VAL A 222 3.28 8.68 -41.80
CA VAL A 222 4.18 9.43 -42.71
C VAL A 222 5.49 8.68 -42.93
N TRP A 223 6.06 8.07 -41.89
CA TRP A 223 7.31 7.30 -42.02
C TRP A 223 7.13 6.09 -42.93
N LYS A 224 6.07 5.31 -42.73
CA LYS A 224 5.75 4.15 -43.58
C LYS A 224 5.49 4.55 -45.04
N ALA A 225 4.90 5.72 -45.28
CA ALA A 225 4.58 6.19 -46.62
C ALA A 225 5.76 6.88 -47.34
N ASP A 226 6.40 7.84 -46.69
CA ASP A 226 7.29 8.81 -47.33
C ASP A 226 8.78 8.58 -47.01
N ILE A 227 9.09 7.91 -45.90
CA ILE A 227 10.47 7.58 -45.50
C ILE A 227 10.59 6.14 -44.95
N PRO A 228 10.24 5.12 -45.76
CA PRO A 228 10.24 3.72 -45.32
C PRO A 228 11.63 3.29 -44.84
N GLY A 229 11.69 2.51 -43.77
CA GLY A 229 12.91 2.20 -43.03
C GLY A 229 13.06 2.96 -41.71
N ALA A 230 12.36 4.09 -41.52
CA ALA A 230 12.46 4.85 -40.27
C ALA A 230 11.68 4.20 -39.10
N TYR A 231 10.52 3.60 -39.37
CA TYR A 231 9.69 2.97 -38.35
C TYR A 231 10.32 1.68 -37.81
N GLU A 232 11.02 0.95 -38.69
CA GLU A 232 11.67 -0.31 -38.40
C GLU A 232 12.86 -0.18 -37.43
N GLU A 233 13.36 1.03 -37.20
CA GLU A 233 14.44 1.32 -36.25
C GLU A 233 13.93 1.67 -34.84
N VAL A 234 12.60 1.65 -34.61
CA VAL A 234 12.02 1.91 -33.28
C VAL A 234 11.94 0.61 -32.49
N ASP A 235 12.66 0.55 -31.37
CA ASP A 235 12.65 -0.59 -30.44
C ASP A 235 11.58 -0.42 -29.34
N VAL A 236 11.33 0.82 -28.91
CA VAL A 236 10.33 1.18 -27.89
C VAL A 236 9.56 2.43 -28.30
N VAL A 237 8.23 2.37 -28.25
CA VAL A 237 7.39 3.51 -28.59
C VAL A 237 7.25 4.43 -27.38
N SER A 238 7.66 5.68 -27.53
CA SER A 238 7.62 6.71 -26.49
C SER A 238 6.71 7.88 -26.86
N THR A 239 5.93 8.37 -25.89
CA THR A 239 5.09 9.57 -26.00
C THR A 239 5.03 10.34 -24.70
N HIS A 240 4.72 11.63 -24.77
CA HIS A 240 4.35 12.45 -23.62
C HIS A 240 2.83 12.52 -23.49
N GLY A 241 2.36 12.94 -22.31
CA GLY A 241 0.94 13.09 -21.97
C GLY A 241 0.43 14.53 -21.87
N TYR A 242 1.10 15.53 -22.47
CA TYR A 242 0.73 16.93 -22.24
C TYR A 242 -0.54 17.40 -22.96
N ARG A 243 -1.31 18.27 -22.28
CA ARG A 243 -2.52 18.96 -22.77
C ARG A 243 -3.66 17.98 -23.08
N ASN A 244 -4.37 18.16 -24.19
CA ASN A 244 -5.50 17.30 -24.54
C ASN A 244 -5.01 16.02 -25.20
N GLY A 245 -5.58 14.88 -24.80
CA GLY A 245 -5.46 13.63 -25.53
C GLY A 245 -4.67 12.51 -24.84
N TRP A 246 -4.35 12.65 -23.55
CA TRP A 246 -3.80 11.57 -22.70
C TRP A 246 -4.88 10.62 -22.14
N ASP A 247 -6.09 10.64 -22.68
CA ASP A 247 -7.15 9.71 -22.28
C ASP A 247 -6.87 8.26 -22.73
N GLU A 248 -7.50 7.31 -22.03
CA GLU A 248 -7.34 5.86 -22.26
C GLU A 248 -7.52 5.47 -23.72
N LYS A 249 -8.51 6.08 -24.40
CA LYS A 249 -8.81 5.77 -25.80
C LYS A 249 -7.62 6.07 -26.71
N ASN A 250 -6.99 7.24 -26.55
CA ASN A 250 -5.89 7.62 -27.45
C ASN A 250 -4.62 6.81 -27.20
N TYR A 251 -4.35 6.44 -25.94
CA TYR A 251 -3.28 5.48 -25.63
C TYR A 251 -3.57 4.13 -26.27
N LYS A 252 -4.82 3.66 -26.19
CA LYS A 252 -5.25 2.39 -26.80
C LYS A 252 -5.12 2.38 -28.32
N GLU A 253 -5.39 3.51 -28.98
CA GLU A 253 -5.16 3.64 -30.43
C GLU A 253 -3.68 3.40 -30.80
N ILE A 254 -2.73 3.81 -29.96
CA ILE A 254 -1.30 3.52 -30.17
C ILE A 254 -1.02 2.05 -29.91
N TYR A 255 -1.46 1.53 -28.76
CA TYR A 255 -1.22 0.14 -28.37
C TYR A 255 -1.70 -0.85 -29.45
N ASP A 256 -2.90 -0.63 -30.01
CA ASP A 256 -3.45 -1.46 -31.08
C ASP A 256 -2.68 -1.28 -32.42
N TYR A 257 -2.03 -0.14 -32.64
CA TYR A 257 -1.27 0.18 -33.86
C TYR A 257 0.13 -0.44 -33.88
N ILE A 258 0.82 -0.45 -32.75
CA ILE A 258 2.26 -0.76 -32.65
C ILE A 258 2.56 -2.26 -32.63
N ASP A 259 1.52 -3.11 -32.62
CA ASP A 259 1.59 -4.57 -32.76
C ASP A 259 2.58 -5.25 -31.77
N GLY A 260 2.44 -4.91 -30.49
CA GLY A 260 3.18 -5.56 -29.40
C GLY A 260 4.58 -5.01 -29.11
N LEU A 261 5.02 -3.94 -29.79
CA LEU A 261 6.21 -3.19 -29.37
C LEU A 261 6.04 -2.66 -27.94
N PRO A 262 7.12 -2.60 -27.13
CA PRO A 262 7.10 -1.93 -25.84
C PRO A 262 6.58 -0.49 -25.97
N PHE A 263 5.71 -0.09 -25.05
CA PHE A 263 5.05 1.22 -25.09
C PHE A 263 5.20 1.97 -23.78
N GLN A 264 5.66 3.21 -23.86
CA GLN A 264 5.91 4.04 -22.70
C GLN A 264 5.26 5.41 -22.84
N ASN A 265 4.66 5.88 -21.75
CA ASN A 265 4.50 7.30 -21.53
C ASN A 265 5.75 7.80 -20.80
N ASN A 266 6.72 8.33 -21.56
CA ASN A 266 8.04 8.65 -21.03
C ASN A 266 8.15 10.09 -20.48
N GLU A 267 7.03 10.80 -20.38
CA GLU A 267 6.97 12.09 -19.69
C GLU A 267 5.55 12.58 -19.38
N GLN A 268 5.25 12.82 -18.10
CA GLN A 268 4.00 13.48 -17.71
C GLN A 268 4.13 14.25 -16.40
N THR A 269 3.50 15.42 -16.33
CA THR A 269 3.43 16.22 -15.09
C THR A 269 2.18 15.89 -14.28
N GLY A 270 2.30 15.97 -12.94
CA GLY A 270 1.16 15.96 -12.01
C GLY A 270 0.41 17.29 -11.97
N LYS A 271 0.94 18.34 -12.62
CA LYS A 271 0.31 19.65 -12.68
C LYS A 271 -1.03 19.62 -13.43
N LEU A 272 -2.01 20.37 -12.91
CA LEU A 272 -3.30 20.53 -13.59
C LEU A 272 -3.13 21.13 -14.99
N GLN A 273 -3.87 20.58 -15.95
CA GLN A 273 -3.83 20.96 -17.35
C GLN A 273 -5.24 21.19 -17.87
N LYS A 274 -5.40 22.24 -18.67
CA LYS A 274 -6.69 22.52 -19.31
C LYS A 274 -7.21 21.28 -20.06
N GLY A 275 -8.45 20.90 -19.78
CA GLY A 275 -9.11 19.73 -20.36
C GLY A 275 -9.03 18.45 -19.52
N ASP A 276 -8.36 18.47 -18.35
CA ASP A 276 -8.30 17.33 -17.43
C ASP A 276 -9.51 17.20 -16.49
N GLY A 277 -10.45 18.16 -16.50
CA GLY A 277 -11.64 18.17 -15.65
C GLY A 277 -11.38 18.85 -14.30
N LEU A 278 -10.24 18.54 -13.66
CA LEU A 278 -9.82 19.13 -12.39
C LEU A 278 -9.46 20.62 -12.55
N TYR A 279 -8.76 20.98 -13.62
CA TYR A 279 -8.43 22.38 -13.96
C TYR A 279 -9.69 23.24 -14.09
N GLU A 280 -10.78 22.68 -14.63
CA GLU A 280 -12.07 23.37 -14.73
C GLU A 280 -12.80 23.48 -13.38
N ILE A 281 -12.61 22.51 -12.48
CA ILE A 281 -13.20 22.54 -11.12
C ILE A 281 -12.51 23.58 -10.25
N PHE A 282 -11.18 23.65 -10.30
CA PHE A 282 -10.39 24.51 -9.42
C PHE A 282 -10.02 25.87 -10.06
N GLU A 283 -10.49 26.17 -11.28
CA GLU A 283 -10.34 27.47 -11.96
C GLU A 283 -8.91 28.07 -11.98
N GLN A 284 -7.87 27.23 -12.09
CA GLN A 284 -6.43 27.57 -11.99
C GLN A 284 -5.85 27.67 -10.58
N SER A 285 -6.68 27.66 -9.53
CA SER A 285 -6.15 27.31 -8.22
C SER A 285 -5.70 25.84 -8.29
N GLU A 286 -4.50 25.55 -7.84
CA GLU A 286 -4.01 24.17 -7.80
C GLU A 286 -3.68 23.87 -6.36
N PRO A 287 -4.68 23.42 -5.57
CA PRO A 287 -4.43 23.02 -4.20
C PRO A 287 -3.42 21.87 -4.20
N ASP A 288 -2.45 21.91 -3.29
CA ASP A 288 -1.41 20.87 -3.26
C ASP A 288 -2.02 19.46 -3.06
N TYR A 289 -3.10 19.36 -2.27
CA TYR A 289 -3.77 18.09 -1.98
C TYR A 289 -4.41 17.39 -3.19
N ILE A 290 -4.51 18.02 -4.37
CA ILE A 290 -5.10 17.38 -5.57
C ILE A 290 -4.06 16.64 -6.43
N GLY A 291 -2.78 16.72 -6.05
CA GLY A 291 -1.67 16.17 -6.86
C GLY A 291 -1.79 14.66 -7.09
N ASP A 292 -2.25 13.92 -6.09
CA ASP A 292 -2.50 12.47 -6.15
C ASP A 292 -3.62 12.11 -7.13
N VAL A 293 -4.77 12.77 -7.06
CA VAL A 293 -5.91 12.57 -7.98
C VAL A 293 -5.49 12.90 -9.40
N SER A 294 -4.82 14.03 -9.57
CA SER A 294 -4.33 14.51 -10.85
C SER A 294 -3.42 13.46 -11.53
N ILE A 295 -2.42 12.95 -10.82
CA ILE A 295 -1.52 11.94 -11.39
C ILE A 295 -2.18 10.56 -11.51
N GLY A 296 -3.04 10.19 -10.55
CA GLY A 296 -3.75 8.91 -10.53
C GLY A 296 -4.66 8.71 -11.73
N MET A 297 -5.35 9.77 -12.17
CA MET A 297 -6.14 9.74 -13.42
C MET A 297 -5.28 9.45 -14.65
N ARG A 298 -4.12 10.12 -14.74
CA ARG A 298 -3.22 10.03 -15.89
C ARG A 298 -2.55 8.67 -15.99
N ILE A 299 -2.11 8.12 -14.86
CA ILE A 299 -1.51 6.78 -14.81
C ILE A 299 -2.57 5.73 -15.13
N SER A 300 -3.78 5.85 -14.55
CA SER A 300 -4.89 4.93 -14.84
C SER A 300 -5.19 4.89 -16.34
N ASP A 301 -5.40 6.04 -16.98
CA ASP A 301 -5.74 6.12 -18.40
C ASP A 301 -4.59 5.60 -19.29
N ALA A 302 -3.33 5.90 -18.94
CA ALA A 302 -2.16 5.41 -19.67
C ALA A 302 -2.02 3.88 -19.59
N ILE A 303 -2.04 3.30 -18.38
CA ILE A 303 -1.89 1.85 -18.20
C ILE A 303 -3.09 1.13 -18.81
N ASN A 304 -4.31 1.59 -18.58
CA ASN A 304 -5.49 1.01 -19.23
C ASN A 304 -5.39 1.03 -20.77
N GLY A 305 -4.79 2.10 -21.31
CA GLY A 305 -4.56 2.28 -22.74
C GLY A 305 -3.39 1.49 -23.32
N GLY A 306 -2.68 0.65 -22.55
CA GLY A 306 -1.64 -0.23 -23.10
C GLY A 306 -0.21 0.14 -22.74
N VAL A 307 0.02 1.14 -21.89
CA VAL A 307 1.37 1.55 -21.48
C VAL A 307 2.02 0.50 -20.58
N ASN A 308 3.30 0.20 -20.84
CA ASN A 308 4.15 -0.71 -20.07
C ASN A 308 4.98 0.01 -19.00
N HIS A 309 5.40 1.26 -19.25
CA HIS A 309 6.10 2.11 -18.28
C HIS A 309 5.58 3.54 -18.29
N PHE A 310 5.48 4.14 -17.10
CA PHE A 310 4.99 5.52 -16.95
C PHE A 310 6.03 6.39 -16.24
N PHE A 311 6.35 7.53 -16.83
CA PHE A 311 7.38 8.44 -16.32
C PHE A 311 6.78 9.74 -15.81
N ILE A 312 7.14 10.12 -14.58
CA ILE A 312 6.90 11.47 -14.09
C ILE A 312 7.90 12.45 -14.72
N PHE A 313 7.46 13.67 -15.05
CA PHE A 313 8.36 14.67 -15.63
C PHE A 313 9.47 15.06 -14.67
N ASN A 314 9.20 15.35 -13.39
CA ASN A 314 10.26 15.60 -12.42
C ASN A 314 10.19 14.63 -11.25
N ILE A 315 11.30 13.95 -10.97
CA ILE A 315 11.52 13.24 -9.72
C ILE A 315 11.61 14.25 -8.58
N ASN A 316 12.33 15.36 -8.77
CA ASN A 316 12.49 16.37 -7.75
C ASN A 316 12.36 17.82 -8.27
N ASN A 317 12.04 18.74 -7.37
CA ASN A 317 12.08 20.18 -7.61
C ASN A 317 12.52 20.97 -6.36
N SER A 318 12.46 22.30 -6.42
CA SER A 318 12.82 23.19 -5.30
C SER A 318 11.63 23.63 -4.43
N SER A 319 10.38 23.45 -4.87
CA SER A 319 9.19 24.08 -4.30
C SER A 319 8.16 23.14 -3.68
N GLY A 320 8.30 21.82 -3.83
CA GLY A 320 7.39 20.81 -3.25
C GLY A 320 5.99 20.78 -3.84
N ASN A 321 5.76 21.53 -4.91
CA ASN A 321 4.46 21.58 -5.58
C ASN A 321 4.20 20.31 -6.43
N ASN A 322 2.99 20.22 -6.97
CA ASN A 322 2.52 19.10 -7.82
C ASN A 322 3.24 18.91 -9.18
N ALA A 323 4.41 19.54 -9.40
CA ALA A 323 5.23 19.32 -10.60
C ALA A 323 6.30 18.24 -10.44
N ALA A 324 6.54 17.75 -9.23
CA ALA A 324 7.53 16.71 -8.95
C ALA A 324 7.08 15.76 -7.84
N LEU A 325 7.72 14.59 -7.72
CA LEU A 325 7.51 13.67 -6.60
C LEU A 325 8.04 14.26 -5.29
N LEU A 326 9.23 14.85 -5.31
CA LEU A 326 9.93 15.33 -4.12
C LEU A 326 10.31 16.81 -4.22
N GLN A 327 10.22 17.53 -3.10
CA GLN A 327 11.02 18.73 -2.87
C GLN A 327 12.40 18.33 -2.36
N THR A 328 13.45 18.92 -2.94
CA THR A 328 14.83 18.75 -2.47
C THR A 328 15.40 20.10 -2.00
N PRO A 329 15.23 20.47 -0.73
CA PRO A 329 15.77 21.72 -0.19
C PRO A 329 17.28 21.64 0.02
N SER A 330 17.98 22.75 -0.17
CA SER A 330 19.44 22.81 0.00
C SER A 330 19.85 22.43 1.42
N GLY A 331 20.63 21.35 1.58
CA GLY A 331 21.06 20.81 2.86
C GLY A 331 19.97 20.20 3.76
N GLY A 332 18.68 20.31 3.39
CA GLY A 332 17.56 19.77 4.14
C GLY A 332 17.17 18.35 3.69
N ALA A 333 16.24 17.73 4.42
CA ALA A 333 15.67 16.43 4.07
C ALA A 333 14.67 16.55 2.89
N PRO A 334 14.53 15.52 2.05
CA PRO A 334 13.50 15.50 1.01
C PRO A 334 12.10 15.56 1.63
N ILE A 335 11.18 16.27 0.97
CA ILE A 335 9.77 16.36 1.36
C ILE A 335 8.93 15.83 0.22
N LYS A 336 8.01 14.90 0.48
CA LYS A 336 7.09 14.39 -0.54
C LYS A 336 6.04 15.44 -0.92
N SER A 337 5.71 15.53 -2.20
CA SER A 337 4.52 16.23 -2.67
C SER A 337 3.31 15.29 -2.65
N LYS A 338 2.09 15.81 -2.85
CA LYS A 338 0.91 14.94 -2.95
C LYS A 338 0.93 14.04 -4.19
N VAL A 339 1.63 14.46 -5.26
CA VAL A 339 1.84 13.63 -6.46
C VAL A 339 2.59 12.35 -6.11
N TYR A 340 3.50 12.38 -5.12
CA TYR A 340 4.20 11.19 -4.65
C TYR A 340 3.23 10.08 -4.23
N ASP A 341 2.22 10.42 -3.44
CA ASP A 341 1.30 9.45 -2.86
C ASP A 341 0.46 8.75 -3.95
N GLY A 342 -0.13 9.53 -4.86
CA GLY A 342 -0.89 8.99 -5.99
C GLY A 342 -0.03 8.22 -6.98
N PHE A 343 1.21 8.66 -7.21
CA PHE A 343 2.16 7.96 -8.08
C PHE A 343 2.55 6.61 -7.48
N LYS A 344 2.86 6.55 -6.18
CA LYS A 344 3.13 5.31 -5.43
C LYS A 344 2.00 4.31 -5.58
N GLN A 345 0.79 4.75 -5.24
CA GLN A 345 -0.39 3.90 -5.23
C GLN A 345 -0.67 3.23 -6.58
N LEU A 346 -0.40 3.95 -7.68
CA LEU A 346 -0.72 3.50 -9.03
C LEU A 346 0.43 2.75 -9.72
N THR A 347 1.66 2.84 -9.23
CA THR A 347 2.83 2.24 -9.91
C THR A 347 3.52 1.13 -9.11
N SER A 348 3.29 1.04 -7.80
CA SER A 348 4.05 0.14 -6.91
C SER A 348 3.21 -0.69 -5.94
N SER A 349 1.89 -0.48 -5.85
CA SER A 349 1.00 -1.24 -4.95
C SER A 349 0.69 -2.67 -5.38
N TYR A 350 1.28 -3.12 -6.48
CA TYR A 350 1.09 -4.45 -7.04
C TYR A 350 2.42 -4.98 -7.59
N PRO A 351 2.61 -6.30 -7.69
CA PRO A 351 3.85 -6.88 -8.19
C PRO A 351 4.22 -6.35 -9.58
N LEU A 352 5.50 -6.02 -9.77
CA LEU A 352 6.02 -5.61 -11.08
C LEU A 352 5.78 -6.73 -12.11
N GLY A 353 5.32 -6.37 -13.31
CA GLY A 353 4.93 -7.33 -14.33
C GLY A 353 3.47 -7.80 -14.23
N SER A 354 2.67 -7.25 -13.31
CA SER A 354 1.23 -7.51 -13.27
C SER A 354 0.54 -7.15 -14.60
N TYR A 355 -0.42 -7.98 -15.01
CA TYR A 355 -1.27 -7.74 -16.17
C TYR A 355 -2.37 -6.71 -15.84
N CYS A 356 -2.56 -5.76 -16.74
CA CYS A 356 -3.75 -4.91 -16.76
C CYS A 356 -4.97 -5.74 -17.18
N LEU A 357 -6.08 -5.61 -16.46
CA LEU A 357 -7.36 -6.25 -16.75
C LEU A 357 -8.27 -5.26 -17.52
N PRO A 358 -8.55 -5.48 -18.82
CA PRO A 358 -9.25 -4.51 -19.64
C PRO A 358 -10.77 -4.51 -19.40
N GLU A 359 -11.35 -5.65 -19.02
CA GLU A 359 -12.79 -5.79 -18.77
C GLU A 359 -13.10 -5.43 -17.32
N ARG A 360 -13.27 -4.13 -17.09
CA ARG A 360 -13.66 -3.52 -15.81
C ARG A 360 -14.77 -2.50 -16.09
N GLY A 361 -15.96 -2.75 -15.57
CA GLY A 361 -17.12 -1.88 -15.83
C GLY A 361 -17.26 -0.78 -14.78
N MET A 362 -17.64 0.44 -15.16
CA MET A 362 -18.31 1.37 -14.23
C MET A 362 -19.27 2.24 -15.04
N LYS A 363 -20.44 2.59 -14.47
CA LYS A 363 -21.47 3.34 -15.22
C LYS A 363 -21.03 4.77 -15.59
N ASN A 364 -20.21 5.41 -14.76
CA ASN A 364 -19.75 6.78 -14.98
C ASN A 364 -18.23 6.92 -14.78
N MET A 365 -17.46 6.45 -15.76
CA MET A 365 -16.00 6.56 -15.75
C MET A 365 -15.48 8.00 -15.89
N ASP A 366 -16.34 8.99 -16.21
CA ASP A 366 -15.91 10.39 -16.38
C ASP A 366 -15.48 11.02 -15.05
N LEU A 367 -16.08 10.60 -13.93
CA LEU A 367 -15.83 11.13 -12.59
C LEU A 367 -14.95 10.22 -11.71
N THR A 368 -14.69 9.00 -12.15
CA THR A 368 -13.85 8.06 -11.41
C THR A 368 -13.10 7.17 -12.39
N ARG A 369 -11.80 6.99 -12.18
CA ARG A 369 -10.99 6.04 -12.95
C ARG A 369 -10.79 4.76 -12.17
N VAL A 370 -10.77 3.65 -12.90
CA VAL A 370 -10.53 2.31 -12.37
C VAL A 370 -9.37 1.72 -13.14
N LEU A 371 -8.34 1.30 -12.42
CA LEU A 371 -7.24 0.47 -12.94
C LEU A 371 -7.28 -0.85 -12.18
N ALA A 372 -7.28 -1.96 -12.93
CA ALA A 372 -7.34 -3.30 -12.37
C ALA A 372 -6.11 -4.11 -12.80
N MET A 373 -5.37 -4.64 -11.83
CA MET A 373 -4.10 -5.34 -12.04
C MET A 373 -4.11 -6.73 -11.40
N ARG A 374 -3.48 -7.70 -12.04
CA ARG A 374 -3.32 -9.07 -11.52
C ARG A 374 -1.98 -9.66 -11.92
N ASP A 375 -1.26 -10.25 -10.98
CA ASP A 375 -0.06 -11.02 -11.29
C ASP A 375 -0.45 -12.45 -11.71
N GLY A 376 -0.11 -12.81 -12.94
CA GLY A 376 -0.34 -14.16 -13.46
C GLY A 376 -1.72 -14.75 -13.15
N ASP A 377 -1.72 -15.94 -12.57
CA ASP A 377 -2.93 -16.67 -12.17
C ASP A 377 -3.16 -16.62 -10.65
N GLU A 378 -2.51 -15.69 -9.94
CA GLU A 378 -2.72 -15.51 -8.51
C GLU A 378 -4.17 -15.17 -8.20
N ASN A 379 -4.66 -15.62 -7.04
CA ASN A 379 -5.98 -15.25 -6.56
C ASN A 379 -5.99 -13.86 -5.91
N VAL A 380 -5.19 -12.92 -6.41
CA VAL A 380 -5.14 -11.54 -5.88
C VAL A 380 -5.35 -10.56 -7.02
N VAL A 381 -6.27 -9.62 -6.83
CA VAL A 381 -6.52 -8.51 -7.75
C VAL A 381 -6.29 -7.20 -7.02
N TYR A 382 -5.59 -6.28 -7.67
CA TYR A 382 -5.34 -4.94 -7.19
C TYR A 382 -6.22 -3.97 -7.97
N LEU A 383 -7.06 -3.20 -7.28
CA LEU A 383 -7.90 -2.16 -7.87
C LEU A 383 -7.46 -0.79 -7.39
N ASN A 384 -7.15 0.09 -8.32
CA ASN A 384 -6.98 1.52 -8.04
C ASN A 384 -8.21 2.27 -8.53
N ILE A 385 -8.85 3.00 -7.62
CA ILE A 385 -10.06 3.80 -7.87
C ILE A 385 -9.72 5.26 -7.56
N THR A 386 -9.55 6.06 -8.60
CA THR A 386 -9.31 7.51 -8.49
C THR A 386 -10.63 8.25 -8.61
N ASN A 387 -11.18 8.74 -7.50
CA ASN A 387 -12.40 9.55 -7.47
C ASN A 387 -12.07 11.03 -7.69
N ILE A 388 -12.62 11.59 -8.76
CA ILE A 388 -12.42 12.97 -9.21
C ILE A 388 -13.63 13.83 -8.81
N ALA A 389 -14.71 13.21 -8.30
CA ALA A 389 -15.91 13.92 -7.93
C ALA A 389 -15.71 14.71 -6.62
N PRO A 390 -16.39 15.88 -6.49
CA PRO A 390 -16.47 16.60 -5.23
C PRO A 390 -17.38 15.90 -4.20
N GLU A 391 -18.05 14.81 -4.58
CA GLU A 391 -18.83 13.95 -3.69
C GLU A 391 -18.23 12.55 -3.56
N ALA A 392 -18.49 11.90 -2.43
CA ALA A 392 -18.12 10.52 -2.20
C ALA A 392 -18.86 9.59 -3.19
N GLN A 393 -18.18 8.53 -3.63
CA GLN A 393 -18.75 7.57 -4.57
C GLN A 393 -18.84 6.19 -3.94
N THR A 394 -20.07 5.70 -3.73
CA THR A 394 -20.32 4.33 -3.29
C THR A 394 -20.28 3.38 -4.49
N ILE A 395 -19.43 2.36 -4.40
CA ILE A 395 -19.04 1.46 -5.49
C ILE A 395 -19.13 0.01 -5.01
N SER A 396 -20.03 -0.79 -5.58
CA SER A 396 -20.02 -2.24 -5.39
C SER A 396 -19.04 -2.90 -6.36
N ILE A 397 -18.26 -3.87 -5.90
CA ILE A 397 -17.20 -4.54 -6.65
C ILE A 397 -17.44 -6.05 -6.62
N ASP A 398 -17.47 -6.67 -7.80
CA ASP A 398 -17.57 -8.12 -8.00
C ASP A 398 -16.55 -8.61 -9.03
N PHE A 399 -16.26 -9.92 -8.98
CA PHE A 399 -15.28 -10.57 -9.86
C PHE A 399 -15.90 -11.77 -10.55
N ASN A 400 -15.49 -11.99 -11.81
CA ASN A 400 -15.85 -13.18 -12.57
C ASN A 400 -14.64 -13.71 -13.36
N ASP A 401 -14.65 -15.02 -13.64
CA ASP A 401 -13.75 -15.66 -14.60
C ASP A 401 -14.60 -16.20 -15.75
N ASN A 402 -14.53 -15.54 -16.91
CA ASN A 402 -15.34 -15.86 -18.10
C ASN A 402 -16.84 -16.01 -17.77
N GLY A 403 -17.36 -15.10 -16.93
CA GLY A 403 -18.76 -15.11 -16.47
C GLY A 403 -19.06 -16.00 -15.25
N THR A 404 -18.07 -16.72 -14.71
CA THR A 404 -18.22 -17.49 -13.46
C THR A 404 -17.86 -16.61 -12.27
N VAL A 405 -18.81 -16.33 -11.39
CA VAL A 405 -18.59 -15.53 -10.16
C VAL A 405 -17.43 -16.09 -9.35
N GLN A 406 -16.57 -15.21 -8.85
CA GLN A 406 -15.45 -15.54 -7.98
C GLN A 406 -15.75 -15.02 -6.57
N GLY A 407 -15.54 -15.85 -5.55
CA GLY A 407 -15.69 -15.42 -4.16
C GLY A 407 -14.57 -14.46 -3.75
N ILE A 408 -14.88 -13.52 -2.87
CA ILE A 408 -13.92 -12.60 -2.25
C ILE A 408 -13.64 -13.08 -0.83
N ALA A 409 -12.40 -13.48 -0.55
CA ALA A 409 -11.97 -14.02 0.74
C ALA A 409 -11.35 -12.96 1.66
N ALA A 410 -10.72 -11.92 1.10
CA ALA A 410 -10.17 -10.83 1.91
C ALA A 410 -10.07 -9.54 1.10
N VAL A 411 -10.10 -8.41 1.80
CA VAL A 411 -9.93 -7.07 1.22
C VAL A 411 -9.09 -6.22 2.15
N GLN A 412 -8.06 -5.59 1.59
CA GLN A 412 -7.32 -4.51 2.22
C GLN A 412 -7.46 -3.26 1.37
N SER A 413 -7.55 -2.08 1.98
CA SER A 413 -7.61 -0.83 1.24
C SER A 413 -6.83 0.32 1.87
N TRP A 414 -6.25 1.15 1.00
CA TRP A 414 -5.51 2.35 1.33
C TRP A 414 -6.08 3.55 0.60
N VAL A 415 -6.12 4.70 1.27
CA VAL A 415 -6.65 5.96 0.70
C VAL A 415 -5.63 7.08 0.78
N SER A 416 -5.46 7.80 -0.34
CA SER A 416 -4.90 9.14 -0.36
C SER A 416 -6.03 10.12 -0.64
N SER A 417 -6.19 11.12 0.23
CA SER A 417 -7.16 12.21 0.12
C SER A 417 -6.55 13.48 0.71
N GLN A 418 -7.33 14.56 0.84
CA GLN A 418 -6.87 15.75 1.58
C GLN A 418 -6.50 15.43 3.04
N ALA A 419 -7.17 14.45 3.67
CA ALA A 419 -6.95 14.08 5.06
C ALA A 419 -5.89 12.97 5.25
N TYR A 420 -5.66 12.15 4.22
CA TYR A 420 -4.84 10.95 4.32
C TYR A 420 -3.73 10.92 3.29
N ASP A 421 -2.57 10.45 3.71
CA ASP A 421 -1.40 10.23 2.87
C ASP A 421 -1.11 8.72 2.74
N ILE A 422 -2.01 7.98 2.07
CA ILE A 422 -1.99 6.50 1.94
C ILE A 422 -2.23 5.81 3.29
N GLU A 423 -3.37 6.09 3.93
CA GLU A 423 -3.77 5.44 5.18
C GLU A 423 -4.50 4.11 4.90
N GLU A 424 -4.19 3.05 5.66
CA GLU A 424 -4.96 1.79 5.62
C GLU A 424 -6.31 2.01 6.30
N VAL A 425 -7.41 1.91 5.55
CA VAL A 425 -8.78 2.18 6.05
C VAL A 425 -9.67 0.94 6.06
N MET A 426 -9.20 -0.18 5.50
CA MET A 426 -9.90 -1.47 5.55
C MET A 426 -8.89 -2.61 5.56
N ASN A 427 -9.15 -3.63 6.38
CA ASN A 427 -8.41 -4.87 6.42
C ASN A 427 -9.32 -5.98 6.95
N THR A 428 -10.04 -6.64 6.04
CA THR A 428 -11.12 -7.57 6.35
C THR A 428 -10.80 -8.93 5.74
N GLU A 429 -10.78 -9.97 6.58
CA GLU A 429 -10.76 -11.37 6.16
C GLU A 429 -12.15 -11.98 6.40
N TYR A 430 -12.69 -12.65 5.39
CA TYR A 430 -14.01 -13.28 5.45
C TYR A 430 -13.88 -14.77 5.80
N THR A 431 -14.61 -15.21 6.83
CA THR A 431 -14.67 -16.64 7.20
C THR A 431 -15.34 -17.50 6.14
N GLN A 432 -16.24 -16.91 5.35
CA GLN A 432 -16.80 -17.46 4.12
C GLN A 432 -16.73 -16.38 3.06
N SER A 433 -16.25 -16.74 1.87
CA SER A 433 -16.08 -15.80 0.77
C SER A 433 -17.38 -15.10 0.42
N VAL A 434 -17.32 -13.83 0.03
CA VAL A 434 -18.49 -13.02 -0.33
C VAL A 434 -18.62 -12.83 -1.83
N ASP A 435 -19.83 -12.64 -2.34
CA ASP A 435 -20.08 -12.48 -3.79
C ASP A 435 -19.65 -11.10 -4.31
N LYS A 436 -19.68 -10.09 -3.45
CA LYS A 436 -19.27 -8.71 -3.73
C LYS A 436 -18.92 -7.98 -2.45
N ILE A 437 -18.30 -6.82 -2.61
CA ILE A 437 -18.08 -5.84 -1.54
C ILE A 437 -18.59 -4.46 -1.98
N THR A 438 -18.98 -3.61 -1.04
CA THR A 438 -19.23 -2.19 -1.30
C THR A 438 -18.14 -1.34 -0.67
N PHE A 439 -17.55 -0.50 -1.50
CA PHE A 439 -16.46 0.42 -1.21
C PHE A 439 -16.98 1.86 -1.34
N ASP A 440 -16.58 2.76 -0.46
CA ASP A 440 -16.99 4.16 -0.53
C ASP A 440 -15.77 5.07 -0.69
N ALA A 441 -15.55 5.57 -1.91
CA ALA A 441 -14.41 6.40 -2.25
C ALA A 441 -14.64 7.84 -1.76
N SER A 442 -13.71 8.39 -0.96
CA SER A 442 -13.76 9.80 -0.52
C SER A 442 -13.80 10.76 -1.72
N PRO A 443 -14.36 11.97 -1.59
CA PRO A 443 -14.19 13.03 -2.59
C PRO A 443 -12.71 13.25 -2.89
N PHE A 444 -12.37 13.53 -4.16
CA PHE A 444 -10.99 13.80 -4.58
C PHE A 444 -9.94 12.87 -3.94
N SER A 445 -10.02 11.58 -4.25
CA SER A 445 -9.17 10.57 -3.61
C SER A 445 -8.61 9.54 -4.58
N VAL A 446 -7.52 8.91 -4.17
CA VAL A 446 -6.98 7.71 -4.79
C VAL A 446 -7.09 6.56 -3.79
N ASN A 447 -7.78 5.50 -4.20
CA ASN A 447 -8.07 4.36 -3.34
C ASN A 447 -7.48 3.11 -3.96
N THR A 448 -6.59 2.43 -3.25
CA THR A 448 -5.98 1.17 -3.68
C THR A 448 -6.59 0.04 -2.85
N LEU A 449 -7.12 -0.98 -3.50
CA LEU A 449 -7.65 -2.17 -2.87
C LEU A 449 -6.82 -3.39 -3.30
N LYS A 450 -6.39 -4.20 -2.33
CA LYS A 450 -5.86 -5.55 -2.56
C LYS A 450 -6.95 -6.55 -2.19
N ILE A 451 -7.40 -7.33 -3.17
CA ILE A 451 -8.54 -8.22 -3.03
C ILE A 451 -8.08 -9.66 -3.25
N THR A 452 -8.26 -10.50 -2.24
CA THR A 452 -7.97 -11.94 -2.32
C THR A 452 -9.25 -12.68 -2.72
N LEU A 453 -9.16 -13.49 -3.76
CA LEU A 453 -10.25 -14.29 -4.30
C LEU A 453 -10.19 -15.72 -3.77
N ASP A 454 -11.33 -16.37 -3.73
CA ASP A 454 -11.49 -17.80 -3.47
C ASP A 454 -12.40 -18.41 -4.54
N PRO A 455 -11.80 -18.97 -5.62
CA PRO A 455 -12.53 -19.54 -6.74
C PRO A 455 -13.41 -20.75 -6.39
N GLU A 456 -13.09 -21.47 -5.31
CA GLU A 456 -13.80 -22.69 -4.89
C GLU A 456 -14.76 -22.45 -3.72
N GLY A 457 -14.70 -21.26 -3.11
CA GLY A 457 -15.52 -20.84 -1.98
C GLY A 457 -17.00 -20.75 -2.28
N ALA A 458 -17.81 -21.25 -1.35
CA ALA A 458 -19.22 -20.92 -1.31
C ALA A 458 -19.37 -19.42 -0.99
N VAL A 459 -20.09 -18.69 -1.86
CA VAL A 459 -20.29 -17.25 -1.67
C VAL A 459 -21.46 -16.93 -0.74
N THR A 460 -21.24 -16.00 0.18
CA THR A 460 -22.27 -15.41 1.05
C THR A 460 -22.61 -14.00 0.59
N VAL A 461 -23.88 -13.61 0.71
CA VAL A 461 -24.34 -12.25 0.40
C VAL A 461 -24.37 -11.43 1.69
N LEU A 462 -23.62 -10.34 1.72
CA LEU A 462 -23.60 -9.41 2.85
C LEU A 462 -24.92 -8.65 2.99
N LYS A 463 -25.31 -8.33 4.24
CA LYS A 463 -26.54 -7.57 4.52
C LYS A 463 -26.30 -6.08 4.30
N PRO A 464 -27.16 -5.36 3.56
CA PRO A 464 -27.01 -3.92 3.40
C PRO A 464 -27.24 -3.20 4.73
N GLN A 465 -26.59 -2.05 4.91
CA GLN A 465 -26.76 -1.15 6.04
C GLN A 465 -26.77 0.32 5.60
N THR A 466 -27.25 1.20 6.48
CA THR A 466 -27.32 2.65 6.28
C THR A 466 -26.70 3.40 7.45
N ILE A 467 -26.17 4.59 7.19
CA ILE A 467 -25.71 5.51 8.23
C ILE A 467 -26.77 6.59 8.47
N GLU A 468 -27.12 6.79 9.73
CA GLU A 468 -27.84 7.98 10.18
C GLU A 468 -26.83 8.94 10.82
N PHE A 469 -26.67 10.11 10.20
CA PHE A 469 -25.83 11.19 10.71
C PHE A 469 -26.66 12.47 10.65
N LEU A 470 -27.09 13.02 11.78
CA LEU A 470 -28.01 14.17 11.77
C LEU A 470 -27.33 15.44 11.23
N PRO A 471 -28.11 16.43 10.74
CA PRO A 471 -27.58 17.75 10.44
C PRO A 471 -26.78 18.32 11.62
N ILE A 472 -25.62 18.92 11.32
CA ILE A 472 -24.82 19.64 12.30
C ILE A 472 -25.17 21.12 12.18
N ASP A 473 -25.53 21.75 13.29
CA ASP A 473 -25.75 23.20 13.35
C ASP A 473 -24.42 23.95 13.23
N ASP A 474 -24.46 25.22 12.84
CA ASP A 474 -23.26 26.05 12.75
C ASP A 474 -22.49 26.07 14.09
N GLN A 475 -21.17 26.02 14.01
CA GLN A 475 -20.27 25.86 15.14
C GLN A 475 -19.48 27.13 15.39
N LEU A 476 -19.01 27.30 16.63
CA LEU A 476 -18.16 28.43 16.99
C LEU A 476 -16.66 28.10 16.83
N LEU A 477 -15.87 29.07 16.36
CA LEU A 477 -14.41 28.96 16.33
C LEU A 477 -13.87 28.65 17.72
N ARG A 478 -12.82 27.81 17.81
CA ARG A 478 -12.26 27.26 19.07
C ARG A 478 -13.23 26.38 19.87
N GLY A 479 -14.47 26.21 19.39
CA GLY A 479 -15.38 25.20 19.91
C GLY A 479 -14.94 23.79 19.53
N THR A 480 -15.62 22.80 20.12
CA THR A 480 -15.50 21.41 19.72
C THR A 480 -16.87 20.82 19.47
N TYR A 481 -16.95 19.80 18.63
CA TYR A 481 -18.20 19.09 18.33
C TYR A 481 -17.97 17.59 18.39
N THR A 482 -18.74 16.88 19.22
CA THR A 482 -18.72 15.40 19.24
C THR A 482 -19.58 14.87 18.11
N LEU A 483 -18.96 14.13 17.19
CA LEU A 483 -19.66 13.54 16.05
C LEU A 483 -20.53 12.38 16.51
N LYS A 484 -21.79 12.35 16.06
CA LYS A 484 -22.78 11.33 16.40
C LYS A 484 -23.46 10.80 15.16
N ALA A 485 -23.01 9.66 14.70
CA ALA A 485 -23.61 8.91 13.61
C ALA A 485 -23.77 7.47 14.06
N THR A 486 -24.83 6.82 13.57
CA THR A 486 -25.12 5.42 13.88
C THR A 486 -25.27 4.63 12.58
N ALA A 487 -24.72 3.42 12.55
CA ALA A 487 -25.00 2.48 11.49
C ALA A 487 -26.21 1.61 11.88
N SER A 488 -27.09 1.29 10.92
CA SER A 488 -28.26 0.43 11.16
C SER A 488 -27.91 -0.99 11.63
N SER A 489 -26.66 -1.40 11.42
CA SER A 489 -26.07 -2.67 11.87
C SER A 489 -25.59 -2.62 13.33
N GLY A 490 -25.41 -1.44 13.90
CA GLY A 490 -24.71 -1.24 15.17
C GLY A 490 -23.17 -1.21 15.06
N LEU A 491 -22.62 -1.27 13.84
CA LEU A 491 -21.18 -1.11 13.62
C LEU A 491 -20.73 0.33 13.89
N ASP A 492 -19.46 0.47 14.27
CA ASP A 492 -18.81 1.77 14.44
C ASP A 492 -18.80 2.56 13.14
N VAL A 493 -18.96 3.89 13.29
CA VAL A 493 -18.93 4.85 12.20
C VAL A 493 -17.63 5.64 12.28
N GLN A 494 -16.91 5.69 11.16
CA GLN A 494 -15.68 6.45 11.00
C GLN A 494 -16.00 7.84 10.43
N TYR A 495 -15.11 8.80 10.69
CA TYR A 495 -15.27 10.18 10.23
C TYR A 495 -14.04 10.70 9.51
N GLU A 496 -14.27 11.60 8.55
CA GLU A 496 -13.23 12.25 7.76
C GLU A 496 -13.61 13.73 7.55
N VAL A 497 -12.69 14.66 7.80
CA VAL A 497 -12.84 16.04 7.34
C VAL A 497 -12.52 16.06 5.84
N VAL A 498 -13.54 16.25 5.03
CA VAL A 498 -13.43 16.31 3.57
C VAL A 498 -12.89 17.66 3.13
N ASP A 499 -13.30 18.74 3.80
CA ASP A 499 -12.95 20.11 3.46
C ASP A 499 -13.17 21.02 4.68
N GLY A 500 -12.46 22.15 4.71
CA GLY A 500 -12.59 23.18 5.73
C GLY A 500 -11.63 23.07 6.93
N PRO A 501 -11.62 24.10 7.79
CA PRO A 501 -10.65 24.26 8.87
C PRO A 501 -11.04 23.49 10.14
N ALA A 502 -11.12 22.17 10.01
CA ALA A 502 -11.46 21.28 11.11
C ALA A 502 -10.48 20.12 11.21
N VAL A 503 -10.26 19.63 12.43
CA VAL A 503 -9.50 18.40 12.69
C VAL A 503 -10.39 17.47 13.51
N ILE A 504 -10.40 16.19 13.16
CA ILE A 504 -11.07 15.16 13.95
C ILE A 504 -10.02 14.37 14.70
N GLN A 505 -10.18 14.32 16.01
CA GLN A 505 -9.41 13.44 16.87
C GLN A 505 -10.42 12.68 17.72
N ASP A 506 -10.33 11.35 17.73
CA ASP A 506 -11.11 10.55 18.68
C ASP A 506 -12.64 10.76 18.55
N GLY A 507 -13.16 11.02 17.34
CA GLY A 507 -14.58 11.29 17.08
C GLY A 507 -15.04 12.70 17.47
N VAL A 508 -14.11 13.56 17.88
CA VAL A 508 -14.35 14.96 18.24
C VAL A 508 -13.69 15.86 17.22
N MET A 509 -14.47 16.80 16.71
CA MET A 509 -14.01 17.82 15.79
C MET A 509 -13.62 19.10 16.54
N THR A 510 -12.46 19.66 16.22
CA THR A 510 -12.00 20.99 16.67
C THR A 510 -11.88 21.93 15.47
N PHE A 511 -12.08 23.23 15.70
CA PHE A 511 -12.13 24.22 14.62
C PHE A 511 -10.96 25.21 14.70
N SER A 512 -10.14 25.24 13.65
CA SER A 512 -8.91 26.04 13.57
C SER A 512 -9.06 27.36 12.80
N GLY A 513 -10.21 27.56 12.14
CA GLY A 513 -10.52 28.74 11.34
C GLY A 513 -12.01 28.84 11.03
N GLU A 514 -12.44 30.00 10.55
CA GLU A 514 -13.79 30.19 10.04
C GLU A 514 -13.95 29.61 8.64
N GLY A 515 -15.19 29.30 8.26
CA GLY A 515 -15.52 28.84 6.92
C GLY A 515 -16.45 27.64 6.95
N TYR A 516 -16.71 27.08 5.77
CA TYR A 516 -17.49 25.85 5.67
C TYR A 516 -16.62 24.66 6.01
N VAL A 517 -17.12 23.80 6.89
CA VAL A 517 -16.56 22.48 7.16
C VAL A 517 -17.46 21.44 6.52
N LYS A 518 -16.86 20.51 5.78
CA LYS A 518 -17.51 19.30 5.27
C LYS A 518 -16.94 18.10 6.00
N VAL A 519 -17.79 17.41 6.74
CA VAL A 519 -17.45 16.17 7.44
C VAL A 519 -18.23 15.00 6.87
N ARG A 520 -17.56 13.89 6.65
CA ARG A 520 -18.12 12.64 6.14
C ARG A 520 -18.18 11.61 7.27
N ALA A 521 -19.30 10.92 7.38
CA ALA A 521 -19.48 9.74 8.23
C ALA A 521 -19.62 8.50 7.34
N TYR A 522 -18.79 7.48 7.57
CA TYR A 522 -18.73 6.28 6.72
C TYR A 522 -18.53 4.99 7.53
N SER A 523 -18.92 3.85 6.97
CA SER A 523 -18.76 2.53 7.59
C SER A 523 -18.43 1.52 6.51
N MET A 524 -17.34 0.78 6.71
CA MET A 524 -16.77 -0.15 5.74
C MET A 524 -17.42 -1.54 5.78
N GLY A 525 -18.35 -1.79 6.71
CA GLY A 525 -18.96 -3.11 6.88
C GLY A 525 -18.04 -4.11 7.61
N ASN A 526 -18.42 -5.38 7.59
CA ASN A 526 -17.69 -6.50 8.17
C ASN A 526 -18.09 -7.83 7.49
N GLU A 527 -17.82 -8.98 8.10
CA GLU A 527 -18.19 -10.30 7.57
C GLU A 527 -19.71 -10.56 7.45
N GLU A 528 -20.55 -9.74 8.09
CA GLU A 528 -22.02 -9.88 8.07
C GLU A 528 -22.73 -8.77 7.28
N PHE A 529 -22.21 -7.54 7.34
CA PHE A 529 -22.81 -6.34 6.75
C PHE A 529 -21.92 -5.72 5.68
N ASP A 530 -22.53 -5.28 4.59
CA ASP A 530 -21.85 -4.60 3.48
C ASP A 530 -21.44 -3.17 3.88
N GLY A 531 -20.53 -2.55 3.15
CA GLY A 531 -20.20 -1.13 3.32
C GLY A 531 -21.45 -0.24 3.18
N ALA A 532 -21.55 0.80 4.01
CA ALA A 532 -22.66 1.76 3.95
C ALA A 532 -22.28 2.98 3.09
N ALA A 533 -23.24 3.50 2.33
CA ALA A 533 -23.06 4.80 1.67
C ALA A 533 -22.81 5.89 2.72
N SER A 534 -21.74 6.68 2.56
CA SER A 534 -21.44 7.73 3.52
C SER A 534 -22.46 8.86 3.50
N VAL A 535 -22.54 9.54 4.64
CA VAL A 535 -23.36 10.74 4.81
C VAL A 535 -22.44 11.92 5.06
N ILE A 536 -22.54 12.95 4.22
CA ILE A 536 -21.77 14.19 4.36
C ILE A 536 -22.63 15.25 5.05
N ARG A 537 -22.00 16.02 5.93
CA ARG A 537 -22.57 17.20 6.59
C ARG A 537 -21.70 18.41 6.32
N THR A 538 -22.37 19.49 5.95
CA THR A 538 -21.76 20.79 5.74
C THR A 538 -22.40 21.75 6.73
N PHE A 539 -21.58 22.45 7.48
CA PHE A 539 -21.99 23.51 8.41
C PHE A 539 -20.92 24.60 8.39
N LYS A 540 -21.25 25.77 8.93
CA LYS A 540 -20.33 26.91 8.99
C LYS A 540 -19.67 26.97 10.36
N VAL A 541 -18.38 27.24 10.39
CA VAL A 541 -17.67 27.70 11.58
C VAL A 541 -17.67 29.22 11.57
N GLU A 542 -18.25 29.79 12.60
CA GLU A 542 -18.36 31.23 12.83
C GLU A 542 -17.58 31.60 14.08
N THR A 543 -16.93 32.74 14.12
CA THR A 543 -16.02 33.03 15.22
C THR A 543 -16.66 33.55 16.51
N GLY A 544 -17.99 33.39 16.65
CA GLY A 544 -18.78 33.84 17.79
C GLY A 544 -19.14 35.32 17.72
N ALA A 545 -19.81 35.83 18.76
CA ALA A 545 -20.07 37.26 18.90
C ALA A 545 -18.76 37.99 19.23
N LEU A 546 -18.02 38.35 18.19
CA LEU A 546 -16.82 39.18 18.29
C LEU A 546 -17.18 40.57 18.79
N VAL A 547 -16.46 41.05 19.80
CA VAL A 547 -16.51 42.46 20.20
C VAL A 547 -15.53 43.22 19.30
N ASN A 548 -16.05 43.96 18.32
CA ASN A 548 -15.26 44.92 17.56
C ASN A 548 -14.87 46.08 18.48
N VAL A 549 -13.67 46.04 19.04
CA VAL A 549 -13.18 47.09 19.92
C VAL A 549 -12.72 48.35 19.19
N ALA A 550 -12.68 48.33 17.86
CA ALA A 550 -12.47 49.53 17.06
C ALA A 550 -13.77 50.31 16.79
N GLU A 551 -14.95 49.71 16.96
CA GLU A 551 -16.23 50.35 16.62
C GLU A 551 -16.44 51.67 17.41
N GLY A 552 -16.69 52.75 16.67
CA GLY A 552 -16.94 54.09 17.20
C GLY A 552 -15.72 54.77 17.82
N LYS A 553 -14.52 54.18 17.73
CA LYS A 553 -13.27 54.71 18.28
C LYS A 553 -12.70 55.84 17.43
N THR A 554 -11.46 56.22 17.72
CA THR A 554 -10.81 57.39 17.11
C THR A 554 -9.87 56.98 15.98
N ILE A 555 -9.99 57.62 14.81
CA ILE A 555 -8.95 57.59 13.79
C ILE A 555 -7.88 58.63 14.14
N GLU A 556 -6.68 58.19 14.51
CA GLU A 556 -5.58 59.07 14.88
C GLU A 556 -4.92 59.70 13.66
N SER A 557 -4.67 58.91 12.61
CA SER A 557 -4.11 59.41 11.36
C SER A 557 -4.48 58.57 10.16
N VAL A 558 -4.43 59.16 8.98
CA VAL A 558 -4.68 58.51 7.70
C VAL A 558 -3.84 59.18 6.60
N THR A 559 -3.35 58.42 5.62
CA THR A 559 -2.57 58.96 4.49
C THR A 559 -3.38 59.97 3.68
N SER A 560 -4.57 59.58 3.22
CA SER A 560 -5.50 60.46 2.51
C SER A 560 -6.94 59.96 2.60
N GLN A 561 -7.89 60.84 2.31
CA GLN A 561 -9.31 60.52 2.33
C GLN A 561 -10.13 61.44 1.40
N ASP A 562 -11.22 60.91 0.85
CA ASP A 562 -12.26 61.68 0.18
C ASP A 562 -13.19 62.31 1.22
N GLU A 563 -13.59 63.58 1.02
CA GLU A 563 -14.44 64.33 1.96
C GLU A 563 -15.80 63.65 2.25
N LYS A 564 -16.32 62.86 1.30
CA LYS A 564 -17.59 62.14 1.45
C LYS A 564 -17.42 60.76 2.08
N TYR A 565 -16.21 60.23 2.08
CA TYR A 565 -15.87 58.88 2.49
C TYR A 565 -14.63 58.89 3.42
N PRO A 566 -14.74 59.58 4.57
CA PRO A 566 -13.62 59.75 5.50
C PRO A 566 -13.24 58.44 6.18
N ALA A 567 -12.02 58.38 6.73
CA ALA A 567 -11.50 57.20 7.42
C ALA A 567 -12.33 56.79 8.64
N THR A 568 -13.10 57.69 9.25
CA THR A 568 -14.02 57.36 10.36
C THR A 568 -15.11 56.38 9.97
N LYS A 569 -15.32 56.17 8.67
CA LYS A 569 -16.23 55.14 8.15
C LYS A 569 -15.68 53.73 8.23
N LEU A 570 -14.38 53.55 8.49
CA LEU A 570 -13.78 52.24 8.68
C LEU A 570 -14.24 51.51 9.94
N ILE A 571 -14.78 52.25 10.90
CA ILE A 571 -14.97 51.78 12.26
C ILE A 571 -16.33 52.21 12.78
N ASP A 572 -17.33 52.35 11.90
CA ASP A 572 -18.66 52.81 12.30
C ASP A 572 -19.70 51.68 12.36
N GLY A 573 -19.24 50.44 12.21
CA GLY A 573 -20.06 49.24 12.30
C GLY A 573 -20.91 48.97 11.06
N ASP A 574 -20.87 49.85 10.05
CA ASP A 574 -21.68 49.72 8.83
C ASP A 574 -20.86 49.14 7.68
N LYS A 575 -20.82 47.81 7.62
CA LYS A 575 -20.22 47.09 6.50
C LYS A 575 -21.09 47.02 5.25
N ILE A 576 -22.37 47.41 5.32
CA ILE A 576 -23.36 47.10 4.27
C ILE A 576 -23.53 48.27 3.31
N PHE A 577 -23.72 49.48 3.83
CA PHE A 577 -24.12 50.59 2.98
C PHE A 577 -22.91 51.22 2.30
N LYS A 578 -22.96 51.35 0.97
CA LYS A 578 -21.92 52.02 0.16
C LYS A 578 -21.63 53.48 0.53
N THR A 579 -22.46 54.10 1.35
CA THR A 579 -22.19 55.44 1.90
C THR A 579 -21.27 55.40 3.12
N SER A 580 -21.05 54.22 3.71
CA SER A 580 -20.10 53.98 4.80
C SER A 580 -18.87 53.27 4.26
N ARG A 581 -17.91 54.07 3.80
CA ARG A 581 -16.61 53.59 3.33
C ARG A 581 -15.55 54.63 3.58
N TRP A 582 -14.33 54.18 3.81
CA TRP A 582 -13.14 54.98 3.59
C TRP A 582 -12.67 54.82 2.14
N ILE A 583 -12.44 55.96 1.49
CA ILE A 583 -11.87 56.01 0.14
C ILE A 583 -10.69 56.98 0.16
N THR A 584 -9.52 56.53 -0.32
CA THR A 584 -8.35 57.40 -0.45
C THR A 584 -8.46 58.35 -1.65
N VAL A 585 -7.66 59.42 -1.65
CA VAL A 585 -7.62 60.35 -2.77
C VAL A 585 -7.09 59.61 -4.01
N LYS A 586 -7.67 59.92 -5.18
CA LYS A 586 -7.22 59.32 -6.44
C LYS A 586 -5.78 59.73 -6.76
N ASP A 587 -5.00 58.78 -7.26
CA ASP A 587 -3.61 58.95 -7.72
C ASP A 587 -2.59 59.22 -6.58
N ASP A 588 -3.00 58.99 -5.33
CA ASP A 588 -2.10 58.94 -4.18
C ASP A 588 -1.27 57.64 -4.25
N PRO A 589 0.08 57.68 -4.10
CA PRO A 589 0.90 56.50 -4.20
C PRO A 589 0.78 55.60 -2.97
N LEU A 590 0.81 54.29 -3.18
CA LEU A 590 0.93 53.31 -2.09
C LEU A 590 2.29 53.49 -1.35
N PRO A 591 2.36 53.17 -0.04
CA PRO A 591 1.29 52.56 0.74
C PRO A 591 0.25 53.56 1.27
N HIS A 592 -0.99 53.09 1.42
CA HIS A 592 -2.03 53.83 2.15
C HIS A 592 -2.13 53.34 3.58
N GLU A 593 -2.06 54.23 4.55
CA GLU A 593 -2.05 53.91 5.98
C GLU A 593 -3.23 54.54 6.69
N VAL A 594 -3.72 53.84 7.71
CA VAL A 594 -4.64 54.36 8.72
C VAL A 594 -4.21 53.84 10.10
N VAL A 595 -4.22 54.73 11.08
CA VAL A 595 -3.95 54.44 12.49
C VAL A 595 -5.23 54.64 13.28
N ILE A 596 -5.65 53.60 14.00
CA ILE A 596 -6.85 53.58 14.85
C ILE A 596 -6.36 53.58 16.31
N ASP A 597 -6.84 54.56 17.08
CA ASP A 597 -6.67 54.62 18.54
C ASP A 597 -7.92 54.00 19.18
N LEU A 598 -7.72 52.87 19.85
CA LEU A 598 -8.76 52.13 20.55
C LEU A 598 -9.21 52.82 21.86
N GLU A 599 -8.55 53.93 22.21
CA GLU A 599 -8.78 54.83 23.37
C GLU A 599 -8.38 54.24 24.73
N GLU A 600 -8.32 52.92 24.83
CA GLU A 600 -7.76 52.16 25.94
C GLU A 600 -7.00 50.94 25.42
N SER A 601 -6.23 50.29 26.30
CA SER A 601 -5.50 49.08 25.92
C SER A 601 -6.44 47.89 25.88
N TYR A 602 -6.43 47.17 24.76
CA TYR A 602 -7.09 45.88 24.60
C TYR A 602 -6.05 44.80 24.32
N ASP A 603 -6.35 43.59 24.77
CA ASP A 603 -5.70 42.39 24.27
C ASP A 603 -6.37 42.03 22.96
N ILE A 604 -5.76 42.31 21.81
CA ILE A 604 -6.36 42.05 20.50
C ILE A 604 -5.89 40.72 19.94
N THR A 605 -6.78 39.99 19.27
CA THR A 605 -6.51 38.64 18.72
C THR A 605 -6.94 38.46 17.27
N GLY A 606 -7.57 39.46 16.66
CA GLY A 606 -7.95 39.34 15.25
C GLY A 606 -8.34 40.65 14.61
N MET A 607 -8.51 40.59 13.29
CA MET A 607 -9.08 41.68 12.49
C MET A 607 -10.08 41.15 11.46
N GLY A 608 -11.08 41.96 11.15
CA GLY A 608 -11.96 41.82 9.99
C GLY A 608 -11.79 43.01 9.05
N MET A 609 -11.97 42.81 7.75
CA MET A 609 -11.91 43.85 6.71
C MET A 609 -12.86 43.53 5.55
N TRP A 610 -13.69 44.51 5.19
CA TRP A 610 -14.66 44.40 4.09
C TRP A 610 -14.38 45.44 3.01
N THR A 611 -14.20 45.01 1.76
CA THR A 611 -13.78 45.85 0.63
C THR A 611 -14.77 45.77 -0.53
N GLY A 612 -14.82 46.79 -1.38
CA GLY A 612 -15.74 46.76 -2.53
C GLY A 612 -15.74 47.99 -3.43
N SER A 613 -16.41 47.83 -4.57
CA SER A 613 -16.51 48.81 -5.65
C SER A 613 -17.53 49.91 -5.36
N SER A 614 -17.58 50.93 -6.22
CA SER A 614 -18.54 52.05 -6.15
C SER A 614 -20.02 51.63 -6.11
N ASP A 615 -20.31 50.40 -6.52
CA ASP A 615 -21.67 49.94 -6.80
C ASP A 615 -22.38 49.41 -5.55
N GLY A 616 -21.62 49.10 -4.48
CA GLY A 616 -22.15 48.69 -3.18
C GLY A 616 -22.22 47.18 -2.96
N GLU A 617 -21.52 46.40 -3.77
CA GLU A 617 -21.30 44.96 -3.57
C GLU A 617 -19.86 44.71 -3.09
N TYR A 618 -19.66 43.76 -2.17
CA TYR A 618 -18.33 43.30 -1.78
C TYR A 618 -17.59 42.76 -3.01
N SER A 619 -16.45 43.35 -3.31
CA SER A 619 -15.70 43.13 -4.56
C SER A 619 -14.29 43.73 -4.40
N ASN A 620 -13.43 43.62 -5.42
CA ASN A 620 -12.15 44.34 -5.45
C ASN A 620 -11.29 44.15 -4.18
N PRO A 621 -10.82 42.93 -3.91
CA PRO A 621 -10.03 42.62 -2.72
C PRO A 621 -8.77 43.49 -2.65
N ILE A 622 -8.37 43.84 -1.43
CA ILE A 622 -7.02 44.36 -1.20
C ILE A 622 -6.06 43.18 -1.23
N VAL A 623 -5.08 43.23 -2.13
CA VAL A 623 -4.15 42.12 -2.41
C VAL A 623 -3.08 41.99 -1.35
N GLY A 624 -2.48 43.12 -0.95
CA GLY A 624 -1.37 43.12 -0.01
C GLY A 624 -1.51 44.22 1.03
N PHE A 625 -1.41 43.86 2.30
CA PHE A 625 -1.52 44.77 3.43
C PHE A 625 -0.82 44.22 4.68
N VAL A 626 -0.51 45.11 5.61
CA VAL A 626 0.11 44.79 6.91
C VAL A 626 -0.73 45.41 8.02
N LEU A 627 -1.07 44.62 9.04
CA LEU A 627 -1.56 45.12 10.32
C LEU A 627 -0.40 45.14 11.32
N SER A 628 -0.18 46.30 11.94
CA SER A 628 0.79 46.48 13.03
C SER A 628 0.09 46.97 14.30
N ALA A 629 0.65 46.67 15.46
CA ALA A 629 0.24 47.23 16.76
C ALA A 629 1.38 48.03 17.38
N GLU A 630 1.04 49.05 18.17
CA GLU A 630 2.02 49.76 18.99
C GLU A 630 2.23 49.00 20.30
N VAL A 631 3.44 48.47 20.51
CA VAL A 631 3.83 47.73 21.72
C VAL A 631 5.05 48.41 22.31
N ASN A 632 4.96 48.88 23.56
CA ASN A 632 6.03 49.63 24.24
C ASN A 632 6.54 50.86 23.45
N GLY A 633 5.68 51.47 22.63
CA GLY A 633 6.03 52.63 21.79
C GLY A 633 6.73 52.30 20.47
N GLU A 634 6.82 51.02 20.11
CA GLU A 634 7.33 50.55 18.82
C GLU A 634 6.23 49.85 18.02
N TRP A 635 6.22 50.02 16.70
CA TRP A 635 5.30 49.32 15.81
C TRP A 635 5.81 47.90 15.54
N VAL A 636 5.01 46.92 15.91
CA VAL A 636 5.25 45.49 15.67
C VAL A 636 4.26 45.00 14.61
N ASN A 637 4.76 44.34 13.57
CA ASN A 637 3.89 43.71 12.57
C ASN A 637 3.22 42.47 13.18
N ILE A 638 1.89 42.45 13.13
CA ILE A 638 1.07 41.36 13.67
C ILE A 638 0.64 40.40 12.54
N LEU A 639 0.29 40.97 11.39
CA LEU A 639 -0.20 40.25 10.22
C LEU A 639 0.33 40.90 8.95
N GLU A 640 0.81 40.10 8.02
CA GLU A 640 1.19 40.53 6.67
C GLU A 640 0.55 39.61 5.64
N GLU A 641 -0.24 40.20 4.74
CA GLU A 641 -0.84 39.53 3.61
C GLU A 641 -0.24 40.05 2.31
N THR A 642 0.06 39.14 1.38
CA THR A 642 0.68 39.50 0.09
C THR A 642 -0.17 39.10 -1.11
N ASN A 643 -1.16 38.23 -0.92
CA ASN A 643 -1.93 37.64 -2.00
C ASN A 643 -3.41 37.42 -1.66
N ASN A 644 -4.02 38.28 -0.85
CA ASN A 644 -5.45 38.17 -0.56
C ASN A 644 -6.29 38.36 -1.84
N ARG A 645 -7.34 37.54 -1.97
CA ARG A 645 -8.30 37.55 -3.09
C ARG A 645 -9.75 37.65 -2.63
N ASN A 646 -9.98 37.73 -1.33
CA ASN A 646 -11.31 37.82 -0.76
C ASN A 646 -11.62 39.28 -0.39
N PRO A 647 -12.77 39.83 -0.84
CA PRO A 647 -13.22 41.16 -0.44
C PRO A 647 -13.73 41.18 1.00
N GLU A 648 -14.03 40.01 1.58
CA GLU A 648 -14.28 39.81 3.00
C GLU A 648 -13.09 39.06 3.58
N TYR A 649 -12.38 39.68 4.51
CA TYR A 649 -11.16 39.15 5.08
C TYR A 649 -11.26 39.15 6.61
N ILE A 650 -11.15 37.99 7.24
CA ILE A 650 -11.06 37.86 8.69
C ILE A 650 -9.84 37.00 9.02
N LYS A 651 -9.04 37.43 10.00
CA LYS A 651 -7.85 36.69 10.42
C LYS A 651 -7.57 36.89 11.91
N PHE A 652 -7.26 35.78 12.58
CA PHE A 652 -6.80 35.76 13.96
C PHE A 652 -5.27 35.59 14.04
N TYR A 653 -4.69 36.12 15.10
CA TYR A 653 -3.25 36.11 15.40
C TYR A 653 -3.03 35.96 16.90
N ASP A 654 -1.78 35.69 17.30
CA ASP A 654 -1.40 35.60 18.71
C ASP A 654 -1.75 36.91 19.44
N LYS A 655 -2.21 36.79 20.69
CA LYS A 655 -2.62 37.93 21.51
C LYS A 655 -1.56 39.03 21.52
N VAL A 656 -1.98 40.26 21.21
CA VAL A 656 -1.15 41.47 21.35
C VAL A 656 -1.88 42.49 22.20
N THR A 657 -1.30 42.91 23.31
CA THR A 657 -1.83 44.02 24.11
C THR A 657 -1.46 45.34 23.45
N THR A 658 -2.44 46.15 23.04
CA THR A 658 -2.19 47.46 22.46
C THR A 658 -3.37 48.42 22.64
N GLN A 659 -3.07 49.71 22.59
CA GLN A 659 -4.07 50.76 22.43
C GLN A 659 -4.22 51.19 20.97
N LYS A 660 -3.26 50.88 20.10
CA LYS A 660 -3.22 51.42 18.74
C LYS A 660 -2.87 50.37 17.72
N VAL A 661 -3.63 50.37 16.63
CA VAL A 661 -3.35 49.54 15.46
C VAL A 661 -3.13 50.39 14.23
N LYS A 662 -2.31 49.91 13.32
CA LYS A 662 -2.04 50.52 12.03
C LYS A 662 -2.30 49.51 10.93
N LEU A 663 -3.16 49.86 9.98
CA LEU A 663 -3.37 49.11 8.75
C LEU A 663 -2.66 49.83 7.60
N GLN A 664 -1.71 49.15 6.96
CA GLN A 664 -0.91 49.64 5.85
C GLN A 664 -1.21 48.82 4.59
N ILE A 665 -1.79 49.44 3.57
CA ILE A 665 -2.13 48.82 2.29
C ILE A 665 -0.97 48.97 1.31
N ASN A 666 -0.44 47.85 0.83
CA ASN A 666 0.76 47.77 -0.01
C ASN A 666 0.47 47.41 -1.47
N ASN A 667 -0.66 46.73 -1.75
CA ASN A 667 -1.00 46.26 -3.09
C ASN A 667 -2.53 46.17 -3.30
N LEU A 668 -3.02 46.58 -4.48
CA LEU A 668 -4.44 46.60 -4.86
C LEU A 668 -4.66 45.78 -6.15
N ASP A 669 -5.81 45.12 -6.30
CA ASP A 669 -6.16 44.31 -7.50
C ASP A 669 -6.81 45.12 -8.65
N ASN A 670 -6.86 46.45 -8.53
CA ASN A 670 -7.81 47.28 -9.29
C ASN A 670 -7.27 47.86 -10.62
N GLY A 671 -6.22 47.26 -11.18
CA GLY A 671 -5.63 47.71 -12.44
C GLY A 671 -5.10 49.16 -12.37
N THR A 672 -5.75 50.10 -13.06
CA THR A 672 -5.36 51.53 -13.09
C THR A 672 -6.01 52.37 -11.99
N ASP A 673 -6.92 51.80 -11.19
CA ASP A 673 -7.54 52.52 -10.08
C ASP A 673 -6.69 52.42 -8.82
N THR A 674 -6.10 53.55 -8.45
CA THR A 674 -5.15 53.68 -7.34
C THR A 674 -5.82 53.80 -5.98
N ARG A 675 -7.15 53.89 -5.88
CA ARG A 675 -7.84 54.15 -4.61
C ARG A 675 -8.07 52.90 -3.76
N THR A 676 -7.76 53.00 -2.47
CA THR A 676 -8.23 52.06 -1.45
C THR A 676 -9.71 52.30 -1.18
N ARG A 677 -10.48 51.22 -1.03
CA ARG A 677 -11.90 51.27 -0.66
C ARG A 677 -12.22 50.19 0.34
N ILE A 678 -12.57 50.61 1.54
CA ILE A 678 -12.87 49.71 2.65
C ILE A 678 -14.18 50.19 3.28
N PHE A 679 -15.12 49.27 3.47
CA PHE A 679 -16.37 49.50 4.18
C PHE A 679 -16.13 49.52 5.67
N GLU A 680 -15.53 48.47 6.22
CA GLU A 680 -15.28 48.34 7.65
C GLU A 680 -13.94 47.62 7.89
N VAL A 681 -13.26 48.00 8.97
CA VAL A 681 -12.17 47.29 9.63
C VAL A 681 -12.62 47.04 11.06
N GLU A 682 -12.78 45.77 11.40
CA GLU A 682 -13.09 45.36 12.76
C GLU A 682 -11.77 44.91 13.44
N ILE A 683 -11.56 45.30 14.70
CA ILE A 683 -10.45 44.81 15.53
C ILE A 683 -11.06 44.05 16.69
N TYR A 684 -10.65 42.80 16.87
CA TYR A 684 -11.26 41.92 17.85
C TYR A 684 -10.41 41.83 19.09
N ALA A 685 -11.00 42.15 20.25
CA ALA A 685 -10.39 41.82 21.52
C ALA A 685 -10.46 40.31 21.77
N ALA A 686 -9.39 39.79 22.37
CA ALA A 686 -9.35 38.51 23.02
C ALA A 686 -10.45 38.45 24.08
N ASP A 687 -11.22 37.39 24.03
CA ASP A 687 -11.88 36.93 25.22
C ASP A 687 -10.91 36.00 25.96
N ASP A 688 -10.27 36.53 27.01
CA ASP A 688 -9.40 35.76 27.91
C ASP A 688 -10.20 35.07 29.04
N THR A 689 -11.50 34.85 28.81
CA THR A 689 -12.32 34.05 29.71
C THR A 689 -11.77 32.63 29.71
N GLU A 690 -11.13 32.24 30.80
CA GLU A 690 -10.60 30.89 31.00
C GLU A 690 -11.46 30.16 32.02
N ILE A 691 -11.61 28.85 31.84
CA ILE A 691 -12.12 27.96 32.87
C ILE A 691 -10.97 27.09 33.34
N ASP A 692 -10.56 27.27 34.58
CA ASP A 692 -9.70 26.32 35.28
C ASP A 692 -10.59 25.28 35.98
N TRP A 693 -10.39 24.01 35.68
CA TRP A 693 -11.24 22.93 36.15
C TRP A 693 -10.49 21.61 36.27
N ASP A 694 -10.85 20.84 37.29
CA ASP A 694 -10.12 19.67 37.80
C ASP A 694 -10.23 18.40 36.95
N LEU A 695 -10.98 18.44 35.86
CA LEU A 695 -11.09 17.31 34.93
C LEU A 695 -9.79 17.14 34.14
N GLU A 696 -9.09 16.01 34.28
CA GLU A 696 -7.95 15.68 33.41
C GLU A 696 -8.44 14.98 32.14
N GLU A 697 -7.86 15.33 30.98
CA GLU A 697 -8.10 14.57 29.75
C GLU A 697 -7.36 13.24 29.84
N GLY A 698 -8.02 12.16 29.42
CA GLY A 698 -7.42 10.84 29.48
C GLY A 698 -8.42 9.70 29.46
N ILE A 699 -7.89 8.51 29.75
CA ILE A 699 -8.65 7.27 29.84
C ILE A 699 -9.31 7.19 31.22
N VAL A 700 -10.61 6.93 31.21
CA VAL A 700 -11.42 6.66 32.41
C VAL A 700 -12.15 5.35 32.22
N MET A 701 -12.36 4.61 33.30
CA MET A 701 -12.97 3.29 33.24
C MET A 701 -14.47 3.36 33.40
N VAL A 702 -15.20 2.49 32.71
CA VAL A 702 -16.65 2.36 32.91
C VAL A 702 -16.95 2.07 34.38
N GLY A 703 -17.77 2.91 34.99
CA GLY A 703 -18.10 2.87 36.42
C GLY A 703 -17.39 3.95 37.26
N ASP A 704 -16.39 4.63 36.71
CA ASP A 704 -15.70 5.73 37.40
C ASP A 704 -16.65 6.90 37.71
N LYS A 705 -16.37 7.57 38.82
CA LYS A 705 -17.09 8.76 39.28
C LYS A 705 -16.11 9.88 39.61
N ILE A 706 -16.29 11.02 38.98
CA ILE A 706 -15.41 12.18 39.06
C ILE A 706 -16.24 13.38 39.52
N GLN A 707 -15.84 14.02 40.62
CA GLN A 707 -16.41 15.30 41.02
C GLN A 707 -15.83 16.37 40.11
N LEU A 708 -16.67 17.21 39.50
CA LEU A 708 -16.22 18.34 38.70
C LEU A 708 -16.24 19.63 39.52
N GLU A 709 -15.10 20.31 39.58
CA GLU A 709 -14.93 21.63 40.18
C GLU A 709 -14.25 22.57 39.17
N ALA A 710 -14.77 23.80 39.05
CA ALA A 710 -14.24 24.79 38.13
C ALA A 710 -14.32 26.22 38.67
N THR A 711 -13.40 27.06 38.21
CA THR A 711 -13.40 28.51 38.39
C THR A 711 -13.26 29.21 37.04
N SER A 712 -14.03 30.28 36.85
CA SER A 712 -13.97 31.14 35.67
C SER A 712 -13.09 32.37 35.94
N SER A 713 -12.25 32.80 34.99
CA SER A 713 -11.47 34.04 35.12
C SER A 713 -12.34 35.29 35.25
N THR A 714 -13.61 35.22 34.80
CA THR A 714 -14.63 36.28 34.91
C THR A 714 -15.47 36.22 36.20
N GLU A 715 -15.18 35.30 37.11
CA GLU A 715 -15.96 35.01 38.34
C GLU A 715 -17.42 34.55 38.11
N ASN A 716 -17.86 34.42 36.85
CA ASN A 716 -19.16 33.86 36.50
C ASN A 716 -19.24 32.36 36.84
N SER A 717 -20.46 31.87 37.09
CA SER A 717 -20.70 30.45 37.39
C SER A 717 -20.42 29.56 36.17
N VAL A 718 -19.73 28.45 36.40
CA VAL A 718 -19.49 27.41 35.39
C VAL A 718 -20.59 26.36 35.45
N THR A 719 -21.14 25.99 34.29
CA THR A 719 -22.07 24.87 34.13
C THR A 719 -21.43 23.76 33.33
N PHE A 720 -21.59 22.51 33.75
CA PHE A 720 -21.07 21.36 33.02
C PHE A 720 -22.15 20.65 32.22
N ALA A 721 -21.77 20.07 31.08
CA ALA A 721 -22.63 19.20 30.29
C ALA A 721 -21.84 18.03 29.71
N SER A 722 -22.51 16.89 29.54
CA SER A 722 -21.94 15.76 28.79
C SER A 722 -22.38 15.83 27.34
N GLY A 723 -21.43 15.70 26.44
CA GLY A 723 -21.67 15.57 25.00
C GLY A 723 -22.39 14.29 24.65
N ASN A 724 -22.37 13.24 25.49
CA ASN A 724 -23.09 11.99 25.28
C ASN A 724 -23.45 11.30 26.61
N GLU A 725 -24.72 11.40 27.01
CA GLU A 725 -25.24 10.79 28.24
C GLU A 725 -25.26 9.26 28.23
N GLU A 726 -25.12 8.61 27.06
CA GLU A 726 -24.95 7.15 26.99
C GLU A 726 -23.54 6.70 27.39
N ILE A 727 -22.57 7.62 27.38
CA ILE A 727 -21.16 7.35 27.75
C ILE A 727 -20.86 7.90 29.14
N ALA A 728 -21.23 9.15 29.41
CA ALA A 728 -21.04 9.79 30.72
C ALA A 728 -22.22 10.68 31.07
N THR A 729 -22.72 10.59 32.29
CA THR A 729 -23.78 11.47 32.81
C THR A 729 -23.21 12.44 33.85
N ILE A 730 -23.80 13.63 33.99
CA ILE A 730 -23.44 14.61 35.02
C ILE A 730 -24.72 14.94 35.79
N ASP A 731 -24.69 14.79 37.11
CA ASP A 731 -25.84 15.09 37.96
C ASP A 731 -25.88 16.56 38.44
N GLU A 732 -26.94 16.94 39.15
CA GLU A 732 -27.12 18.29 39.70
C GLU A 732 -26.05 18.69 40.73
N ALA A 733 -25.26 17.72 41.23
CA ALA A 733 -24.14 17.95 42.14
C ALA A 733 -22.79 18.00 41.39
N ASN A 734 -22.81 18.09 40.05
CA ASN A 734 -21.65 18.08 39.17
C ASN A 734 -20.78 16.81 39.31
N VAL A 735 -21.38 15.67 39.65
CA VAL A 735 -20.69 14.37 39.64
C VAL A 735 -20.83 13.74 38.27
N LEU A 736 -19.71 13.63 37.57
CA LEU A 736 -19.61 12.87 36.32
C LEU A 736 -19.54 11.38 36.63
N THR A 737 -20.41 10.58 36.02
CA THR A 737 -20.40 9.11 36.08
C THR A 737 -20.20 8.52 34.71
N VAL A 738 -19.17 7.70 34.53
CA VAL A 738 -18.91 6.97 33.28
C VAL A 738 -19.81 5.73 33.23
N VAL A 739 -20.75 5.69 32.29
CA VAL A 739 -21.79 4.66 32.17
C VAL A 739 -21.67 3.79 30.92
N GLY A 740 -20.93 4.25 29.91
CA GLY A 740 -20.70 3.55 28.64
C GLY A 740 -19.27 3.76 28.13
N THR A 741 -18.96 3.16 26.99
CA THR A 741 -17.65 3.26 26.34
C THR A 741 -17.68 4.21 25.15
N GLY A 742 -16.52 4.72 24.78
CA GLY A 742 -16.32 5.65 23.66
C GLY A 742 -15.72 6.96 24.13
N ASN A 743 -15.63 7.92 23.22
CA ASN A 743 -15.12 9.25 23.53
C ASN A 743 -16.29 10.20 23.76
N VAL A 744 -16.19 11.00 24.82
CA VAL A 744 -17.22 11.98 25.17
C VAL A 744 -16.57 13.30 25.51
N GLN A 745 -17.08 14.39 24.91
CA GLN A 745 -16.74 15.73 25.35
C GLN A 745 -17.49 16.05 26.62
N ILE A 746 -16.76 16.52 27.62
CA ILE A 746 -17.36 17.22 28.75
C ILE A 746 -17.18 18.70 28.48
N SER A 747 -18.27 19.44 28.53
CA SER A 747 -18.30 20.89 28.32
C SER A 747 -18.36 21.59 29.66
N ALA A 748 -17.55 22.63 29.82
CA ALA A 748 -17.67 23.63 30.88
C ALA A 748 -18.01 24.96 30.22
N THR A 749 -19.14 25.56 30.59
CA THR A 749 -19.63 26.82 30.02
C THR A 749 -19.67 27.90 31.08
N THR A 750 -19.19 29.09 30.74
CA THR A 750 -19.26 30.31 31.57
C THR A 750 -19.65 31.51 30.70
N MET A 751 -19.81 32.67 31.31
CA MET A 751 -20.05 33.93 30.61
C MET A 751 -18.79 34.79 30.58
N THR A 752 -18.53 35.42 29.45
CA THR A 752 -17.49 36.44 29.29
C THR A 752 -17.85 37.71 30.06
N GLU A 753 -16.88 38.62 30.25
CA GLU A 753 -17.15 39.95 30.80
C GLU A 753 -18.13 40.79 29.95
N TYR A 754 -18.28 40.41 28.67
CA TYR A 754 -19.18 41.03 27.69
C TYR A 754 -20.56 40.36 27.60
N GLY A 755 -20.84 39.36 28.45
CA GLY A 755 -22.15 38.69 28.52
C GLY A 755 -22.40 37.67 27.40
N VAL A 756 -21.35 37.19 26.74
CA VAL A 756 -21.39 36.11 25.75
C VAL A 756 -21.11 34.78 26.47
N SER A 757 -21.69 33.66 26.06
CA SER A 757 -21.35 32.36 26.61
C SER A 757 -20.11 31.79 25.92
N VAL A 758 -19.11 31.35 26.68
CA VAL A 758 -17.98 30.56 26.17
C VAL A 758 -17.95 29.19 26.79
N THR A 759 -17.61 28.20 25.96
CA THR A 759 -17.60 26.79 26.35
C THR A 759 -16.23 26.19 26.05
N PHE A 760 -15.62 25.64 27.08
CA PHE A 760 -14.41 24.85 27.01
C PHE A 760 -14.79 23.38 27.05
N ASN A 761 -14.12 22.57 26.26
CA ASN A 761 -14.42 21.14 26.21
C ASN A 761 -13.15 20.35 26.56
N LYS A 762 -13.32 19.26 27.28
CA LYS A 762 -12.27 18.28 27.57
C LYS A 762 -12.75 16.89 27.14
N THR A 763 -11.88 16.16 26.46
CA THR A 763 -12.19 14.82 25.96
C THR A 763 -11.95 13.78 27.04
N LEU A 764 -12.96 12.98 27.35
CA LEU A 764 -12.81 11.75 28.14
C LEU A 764 -12.88 10.53 27.24
N LYS A 765 -11.90 9.64 27.38
CA LYS A 765 -11.86 8.33 26.72
C LYS A 765 -12.40 7.28 27.68
N ALA A 766 -13.70 7.03 27.64
CA ALA A 766 -14.32 6.01 28.48
C ALA A 766 -14.06 4.61 27.90
N ARG A 767 -13.41 3.74 28.68
CA ARG A 767 -12.97 2.41 28.25
C ARG A 767 -13.27 1.32 29.27
N ARG A 768 -13.15 0.08 28.82
CA ARG A 768 -13.17 -1.14 29.63
C ARG A 768 -11.78 -1.77 29.66
N GLU A 769 -11.57 -2.64 30.65
CA GLU A 769 -10.39 -3.50 30.71
C GLU A 769 -10.33 -4.46 29.53
N ASN A 770 -9.14 -4.62 28.96
CA ASN A 770 -8.91 -5.53 27.84
C ASN A 770 -8.12 -6.76 28.28
N THR A 771 -8.65 -7.94 27.97
CA THR A 771 -8.01 -9.21 28.33
C THR A 771 -7.50 -9.90 27.09
N ILE A 772 -6.22 -10.29 27.09
CA ILE A 772 -5.62 -11.09 26.02
C ILE A 772 -5.34 -12.53 26.48
N THR A 773 -5.49 -13.47 25.56
CA THR A 773 -5.12 -14.88 25.73
C THR A 773 -4.32 -15.37 24.52
N TRP A 774 -3.32 -16.22 24.75
CA TRP A 774 -2.51 -16.77 23.66
C TRP A 774 -2.06 -18.20 23.98
N ASP A 775 -2.79 -19.19 23.45
CA ASP A 775 -2.54 -20.61 23.75
C ASP A 775 -1.63 -21.32 22.73
N GLN A 776 -1.37 -20.70 21.57
CA GLN A 776 -0.57 -21.29 20.49
C GLN A 776 0.89 -21.53 20.88
N ASP A 777 1.40 -22.74 20.70
CA ASP A 777 2.84 -23.00 20.87
C ASP A 777 3.60 -22.57 19.62
N ILE A 778 4.43 -21.54 19.78
CA ILE A 778 5.31 -21.01 18.73
C ILE A 778 6.79 -21.15 19.10
N SER A 779 7.11 -21.93 20.14
CA SER A 779 8.46 -21.96 20.73
C SER A 779 9.56 -22.42 19.78
N ARG A 780 9.21 -23.02 18.64
CA ARG A 780 10.13 -23.60 17.65
C ARG A 780 9.72 -23.18 16.24
N LEU A 781 10.60 -22.52 15.51
CA LEU A 781 10.36 -22.09 14.13
C LEU A 781 11.50 -22.54 13.21
N ALA A 782 11.19 -23.23 12.13
CA ALA A 782 12.22 -23.60 11.16
C ALA A 782 12.62 -22.39 10.30
N VAL A 783 13.89 -22.29 9.91
CA VAL A 783 14.31 -21.35 8.84
C VAL A 783 13.54 -21.67 7.57
N GLY A 784 12.91 -20.65 6.99
CA GLY A 784 12.00 -20.75 5.86
C GLY A 784 10.57 -21.16 6.21
N GLY A 785 10.32 -21.66 7.43
CA GLY A 785 8.98 -21.99 7.93
C GLY A 785 8.21 -20.77 8.42
N ASP A 786 6.89 -20.90 8.50
CA ASP A 786 5.95 -19.82 8.79
C ASP A 786 4.88 -20.22 9.82
N TYR A 787 4.40 -19.23 10.58
CA TYR A 787 3.25 -19.31 11.47
C TYR A 787 2.27 -18.18 11.16
N THR A 788 0.97 -18.49 11.26
CA THR A 788 -0.07 -17.48 11.47
C THR A 788 -0.34 -17.36 12.96
N LEU A 789 -0.04 -16.19 13.54
CA LEU A 789 -0.22 -15.92 14.96
C LEU A 789 -1.70 -15.66 15.29
N ASN A 790 -2.22 -16.27 16.36
CA ASN A 790 -3.67 -16.31 16.63
C ASN A 790 -4.13 -16.03 18.09
N ALA A 791 -3.38 -15.21 18.83
CA ALA A 791 -3.82 -14.67 20.11
C ALA A 791 -5.20 -13.97 20.00
N LYS A 792 -5.95 -13.97 21.11
CA LYS A 792 -7.33 -13.47 21.20
C LYS A 792 -7.42 -12.36 22.25
N GLY A 793 -8.03 -11.24 21.88
CA GLY A 793 -8.29 -10.09 22.75
C GLY A 793 -9.74 -9.60 22.65
N GLY A 794 -10.12 -8.64 23.49
CA GLY A 794 -11.39 -7.92 23.36
C GLY A 794 -11.43 -6.99 22.15
N SER A 795 -10.25 -6.54 21.71
CA SER A 795 -10.01 -5.69 20.54
C SER A 795 -9.01 -6.33 19.56
N LYS A 796 -8.60 -5.58 18.51
CA LYS A 796 -7.61 -6.02 17.52
C LYS A 796 -6.28 -6.39 18.21
N VAL A 797 -5.74 -7.56 17.86
CA VAL A 797 -4.48 -8.05 18.41
C VAL A 797 -3.33 -7.71 17.46
N LYS A 798 -2.27 -7.11 18.00
CA LYS A 798 -1.01 -6.88 17.30
C LYS A 798 0.11 -7.77 17.84
N TYR A 799 1.08 -7.97 16.95
CA TYR A 799 2.31 -8.69 17.25
C TYR A 799 3.50 -7.81 16.94
N LEU A 800 4.55 -7.94 17.75
CA LEU A 800 5.84 -7.31 17.48
C LEU A 800 6.98 -8.20 17.96
N LEU A 801 8.15 -8.02 17.36
CA LEU A 801 9.39 -8.58 17.89
C LEU A 801 9.90 -7.66 18.99
N LYS A 802 10.24 -8.25 20.14
CA LYS A 802 10.75 -7.49 21.30
C LYS A 802 12.03 -6.70 20.97
N GLU A 803 12.83 -7.25 20.07
CA GLU A 803 14.08 -6.67 19.57
C GLU A 803 14.16 -6.98 18.07
N ASP A 804 14.70 -6.04 17.29
CA ASP A 804 14.97 -6.27 15.86
C ASP A 804 15.97 -7.42 15.71
N SER A 805 15.62 -8.39 14.88
CA SER A 805 16.43 -9.59 14.68
C SER A 805 16.25 -10.11 13.27
N ASP A 806 17.37 -10.35 12.58
CA ASP A 806 17.38 -10.97 11.26
C ASP A 806 16.88 -12.43 11.30
N ALA A 807 16.80 -13.05 12.48
CA ALA A 807 16.38 -14.44 12.65
C ALA A 807 14.93 -14.72 12.24
N ALA A 808 14.05 -13.73 12.30
CA ALA A 808 12.65 -13.90 11.89
C ALA A 808 12.04 -12.61 11.34
N ILE A 809 11.15 -12.78 10.37
CA ILE A 809 10.38 -11.70 9.75
C ILE A 809 8.96 -11.77 10.30
N LEU A 810 8.42 -10.63 10.75
CA LEU A 810 7.07 -10.52 11.27
C LEU A 810 6.31 -9.44 10.49
N GLU A 811 5.26 -9.84 9.78
CA GLU A 811 4.40 -8.97 8.99
C GLU A 811 2.94 -9.22 9.36
N GLY A 812 2.36 -8.32 10.16
CA GLY A 812 1.01 -8.49 10.69
C GLY A 812 0.89 -9.74 11.57
N THR A 813 0.17 -10.76 11.08
CA THR A 813 0.01 -12.07 11.74
C THR A 813 0.96 -13.14 11.20
N SER A 814 1.68 -12.85 10.11
CA SER A 814 2.62 -13.77 9.47
C SER A 814 3.99 -13.69 10.14
N PHE A 815 4.46 -14.80 10.69
CA PHE A 815 5.71 -14.89 11.40
C PHE A 815 6.59 -15.98 10.80
N ARG A 816 7.69 -15.59 10.14
CA ARG A 816 8.53 -16.46 9.31
C ARG A 816 9.96 -16.54 9.83
N GLY A 817 10.54 -17.74 9.87
CA GLY A 817 11.96 -17.91 10.21
C GLY A 817 12.85 -17.54 9.03
N ASN A 818 13.86 -16.72 9.25
CA ASN A 818 14.76 -16.24 8.20
C ASN A 818 16.20 -16.77 8.38
N GLU A 819 16.76 -16.67 9.59
CA GLU A 819 18.05 -17.28 9.93
C GLU A 819 18.06 -17.85 11.35
N VAL A 820 19.12 -18.56 11.71
CA VAL A 820 19.23 -19.19 13.03
C VAL A 820 19.38 -18.12 14.11
N GLY A 821 18.53 -18.18 15.14
CA GLY A 821 18.57 -17.21 16.23
C GLY A 821 17.48 -17.43 17.27
N ASN A 822 17.42 -16.55 18.27
CA ASN A 822 16.36 -16.53 19.26
C ASN A 822 15.62 -15.21 19.16
N VAL A 823 14.30 -15.26 19.10
CA VAL A 823 13.46 -14.07 19.10
C VAL A 823 12.41 -14.17 20.18
N THR A 824 11.87 -13.02 20.61
CA THR A 824 10.72 -12.99 21.52
C THR A 824 9.59 -12.26 20.80
N VAL A 825 8.49 -12.98 20.58
CA VAL A 825 7.28 -12.42 19.97
C VAL A 825 6.36 -11.95 21.08
N ILE A 826 5.89 -10.71 20.96
CA ILE A 826 4.96 -10.08 21.88
C ILE A 826 3.60 -10.02 21.21
N ALA A 827 2.55 -10.44 21.90
CA ALA A 827 1.16 -10.26 21.50
C ALA A 827 0.45 -9.35 22.50
N TYR A 828 -0.35 -8.40 22.01
CA TYR A 828 -1.19 -7.53 22.84
C TYR A 828 -2.43 -7.09 22.05
N ALA A 829 -3.54 -6.90 22.75
CA ALA A 829 -4.75 -6.34 22.18
C ALA A 829 -4.68 -4.82 22.32
N GLU A 830 -4.86 -4.10 21.22
CA GLU A 830 -4.68 -2.65 21.16
C GLU A 830 -5.81 -1.90 21.89
N GLU A 831 -5.55 -0.66 22.26
CA GLU A 831 -6.62 0.26 22.63
C GLU A 831 -7.55 0.50 21.42
N ASP A 832 -8.86 0.49 21.64
CA ASP A 832 -9.88 0.94 20.68
C ASP A 832 -10.91 1.83 21.39
N PHE A 833 -12.11 2.06 20.82
CA PHE A 833 -13.15 2.89 21.45
C PHE A 833 -13.83 2.21 22.65
N GLU A 834 -13.73 0.90 22.78
CA GLU A 834 -14.34 0.11 23.87
C GLU A 834 -13.33 -0.26 24.96
N TYR A 835 -12.11 -0.61 24.58
CA TYR A 835 -11.12 -1.25 25.44
C TYR A 835 -9.81 -0.45 25.54
N VAL A 836 -9.15 -0.53 26.70
CA VAL A 836 -7.74 -0.07 26.86
C VAL A 836 -6.76 -1.05 26.20
N GLU A 837 -5.47 -0.68 26.07
CA GLU A 837 -4.43 -1.66 25.68
C GLU A 837 -4.38 -2.80 26.72
N SER A 838 -4.34 -4.05 26.27
CA SER A 838 -4.20 -5.19 27.17
C SER A 838 -2.78 -5.32 27.72
N GLU A 839 -2.60 -6.20 28.71
CA GLU A 839 -1.26 -6.67 29.05
C GLU A 839 -0.56 -7.32 27.83
N ARG A 840 0.77 -7.28 27.83
CA ARG A 840 1.59 -7.86 26.76
C ARG A 840 2.01 -9.28 27.11
N LEU A 841 1.67 -10.25 26.26
CA LEU A 841 2.09 -11.64 26.39
C LEU A 841 3.34 -11.89 25.55
N GLU A 842 4.41 -12.36 26.19
CA GLU A 842 5.67 -12.68 25.51
C GLU A 842 5.85 -14.18 25.33
N LYS A 843 6.31 -14.60 24.14
CA LYS A 843 6.74 -15.97 23.87
C LYS A 843 8.12 -16.00 23.22
N ALA A 844 9.03 -16.71 23.86
CA ALA A 844 10.34 -16.99 23.30
C ALA A 844 10.23 -18.03 22.18
N VAL A 845 10.89 -17.75 21.07
CA VAL A 845 10.94 -18.60 19.89
C VAL A 845 12.40 -18.86 19.53
N VAL A 846 12.71 -20.12 19.31
CA VAL A 846 14.00 -20.55 18.79
C VAL A 846 13.87 -20.82 17.30
N VAL A 847 14.69 -20.16 16.48
CA VAL A 847 14.76 -20.36 15.04
C VAL A 847 15.98 -21.21 14.70
N LYS A 848 15.77 -22.35 14.02
CA LYS A 848 16.84 -23.28 13.59
C LYS A 848 16.53 -23.85 12.21
N TYR A 849 17.52 -24.39 11.53
CA TYR A 849 17.23 -25.20 10.34
C TYR A 849 16.46 -26.47 10.74
N GLN A 850 15.57 -26.96 9.88
CA GLN A 850 14.89 -28.23 10.08
C GLN A 850 15.72 -29.33 9.40
N ASP A 851 16.25 -30.27 10.17
CA ASP A 851 16.95 -31.42 9.61
C ASP A 851 15.96 -32.37 8.89
N GLU A 852 16.48 -33.10 7.92
CA GLU A 852 15.76 -34.12 7.14
C GLU A 852 16.62 -35.37 7.00
N ILE A 853 15.98 -36.54 7.02
CA ILE A 853 16.66 -37.83 6.84
C ILE A 853 16.30 -38.39 5.46
N VAL A 854 17.32 -38.72 4.67
CA VAL A 854 17.15 -39.47 3.43
C VAL A 854 17.77 -40.85 3.60
N TRP A 855 16.99 -41.88 3.29
CA TRP A 855 17.50 -43.24 3.23
C TRP A 855 18.23 -43.47 1.91
N ASP A 856 19.42 -44.06 1.97
CA ASP A 856 20.10 -44.52 0.75
C ASP A 856 19.34 -45.67 0.09
N ASP A 857 19.63 -45.87 -1.20
CA ASP A 857 19.22 -47.05 -1.93
C ASP A 857 19.91 -48.28 -1.32
N GLN A 858 19.13 -49.14 -0.68
CA GLN A 858 19.62 -50.31 0.05
C GLN A 858 18.60 -51.45 0.01
N PRO A 859 19.04 -52.72 0.13
CA PRO A 859 18.14 -53.86 0.18
C PRO A 859 17.12 -53.73 1.32
N THR A 860 15.85 -54.05 1.05
CA THR A 860 14.80 -54.08 2.09
C THR A 860 14.45 -55.50 2.54
N LYS A 861 15.25 -56.49 2.14
CA LYS A 861 15.06 -57.90 2.45
C LYS A 861 16.36 -58.52 2.96
N LEU A 862 16.26 -59.31 4.02
CA LEU A 862 17.37 -60.06 4.61
C LEU A 862 16.88 -61.42 5.12
N LYS A 863 17.76 -62.42 5.24
CA LYS A 863 17.39 -63.73 5.80
C LYS A 863 17.55 -63.76 7.32
N VAL A 864 16.90 -64.74 7.96
CA VAL A 864 17.18 -65.06 9.38
C VAL A 864 18.67 -65.37 9.56
N GLY A 865 19.33 -64.63 10.45
CA GLY A 865 20.75 -64.70 10.75
C GLY A 865 21.66 -63.82 9.86
N GLU A 866 21.10 -63.14 8.86
CA GLU A 866 21.84 -62.21 7.99
C GLU A 866 21.89 -60.82 8.61
N GLU A 867 22.99 -60.10 8.35
CA GLU A 867 23.19 -58.70 8.74
C GLU A 867 23.04 -57.81 7.51
N LEU A 868 22.34 -56.69 7.66
CA LEU A 868 22.17 -55.67 6.63
C LEU A 868 22.61 -54.32 7.20
N ASP A 869 23.56 -53.65 6.55
CA ASP A 869 23.97 -52.30 6.92
C ASP A 869 22.81 -51.32 6.68
N LEU A 870 22.44 -50.55 7.70
CA LEU A 870 21.45 -49.49 7.58
C LEU A 870 22.14 -48.19 7.20
N THR A 871 21.79 -47.65 6.04
CA THR A 871 22.42 -46.43 5.50
C THR A 871 21.37 -45.35 5.24
N ALA A 872 21.49 -44.25 5.96
CA ALA A 872 20.69 -43.05 5.81
C ALA A 872 21.54 -41.86 6.27
N PHE A 873 21.29 -40.69 5.72
CA PHE A 873 22.03 -39.48 6.06
C PHE A 873 21.10 -38.32 6.38
N SER A 874 21.58 -37.45 7.27
CA SER A 874 21.02 -36.11 7.50
C SER A 874 21.39 -35.21 6.33
N ILE A 875 20.42 -34.46 5.80
CA ILE A 875 20.65 -33.53 4.69
C ILE A 875 21.40 -32.28 5.16
N TYR A 876 21.10 -31.75 6.35
CA TYR A 876 21.52 -30.40 6.73
C TYR A 876 22.85 -30.33 7.48
N ASN A 877 23.12 -31.26 8.40
CA ASN A 877 24.20 -31.08 9.39
C ASN A 877 25.13 -32.28 9.57
N THR A 878 25.01 -33.31 8.73
CA THR A 878 25.80 -34.56 8.81
C THR A 878 25.67 -35.31 10.14
N GLN A 879 24.58 -35.09 10.89
CA GLN A 879 24.35 -35.79 12.14
C GLN A 879 24.26 -37.31 11.95
N GLU A 880 24.72 -38.03 12.98
CA GLU A 880 24.61 -39.48 13.04
C GLU A 880 23.13 -39.90 13.12
N VAL A 881 22.68 -40.67 12.13
CA VAL A 881 21.32 -41.20 12.09
C VAL A 881 21.23 -42.41 13.01
N SER A 882 20.37 -42.32 14.01
CA SER A 882 20.06 -43.42 14.92
C SER A 882 18.87 -44.24 14.41
N PHE A 883 18.94 -45.56 14.58
CA PHE A 883 17.92 -46.48 14.09
C PHE A 883 17.29 -47.26 15.24
N ILE A 884 15.96 -47.35 15.23
CA ILE A 884 15.18 -48.13 16.20
C ILE A 884 14.24 -49.05 15.44
N VAL A 885 14.25 -50.33 15.81
CA VAL A 885 13.42 -51.37 15.20
C VAL A 885 12.07 -51.45 15.92
N SER A 886 10.96 -51.58 15.17
CA SER A 886 9.61 -51.63 15.74
C SER A 886 9.31 -52.93 16.50
N ASP A 887 10.01 -54.02 16.18
CA ASP A 887 9.85 -55.32 16.82
C ASP A 887 11.20 -56.04 17.00
N ALA A 888 11.79 -55.86 18.19
CA ALA A 888 13.07 -56.44 18.58
C ALA A 888 13.08 -57.99 18.62
N SER A 889 11.90 -58.64 18.57
CA SER A 889 11.78 -60.10 18.52
C SER A 889 12.05 -60.65 17.12
N LYS A 890 11.80 -59.86 16.07
CA LYS A 890 11.96 -60.24 14.66
C LYS A 890 13.28 -59.80 14.06
N ALA A 891 13.78 -58.63 14.46
CA ALA A 891 15.11 -58.16 14.09
C ALA A 891 15.68 -57.25 15.18
N VAL A 892 17.00 -57.13 15.27
CA VAL A 892 17.67 -56.17 16.18
C VAL A 892 18.65 -55.31 15.43
N ILE A 893 19.02 -54.18 16.02
CA ILE A 893 20.03 -53.28 15.47
C ILE A 893 21.25 -53.34 16.37
N GLU A 894 22.38 -53.78 15.82
CA GLU A 894 23.66 -53.87 16.51
C GLU A 894 24.76 -53.29 15.61
N GLY A 895 25.51 -52.31 16.10
CA GLY A 895 26.61 -51.69 15.35
C GLY A 895 26.21 -51.04 14.01
N GLY A 896 24.99 -50.49 13.91
CA GLY A 896 24.46 -49.87 12.68
C GLY A 896 23.86 -50.88 11.68
N LYS A 897 23.78 -52.16 12.03
CA LYS A 897 23.25 -53.21 11.16
C LYS A 897 21.95 -53.78 11.68
N LEU A 898 21.00 -54.01 10.77
CA LEU A 898 19.78 -54.77 11.02
C LEU A 898 20.06 -56.26 10.92
N ILE A 899 19.78 -57.03 11.97
CA ILE A 899 20.02 -58.48 12.04
C ILE A 899 18.68 -59.21 12.16
N GLY A 900 18.35 -60.03 11.17
CA GLY A 900 17.10 -60.79 11.15
C GLY A 900 17.10 -61.97 12.14
N LYS A 901 16.11 -62.06 13.03
CA LYS A 901 15.96 -63.15 14.01
C LYS A 901 14.87 -64.16 13.64
N VAL A 902 13.72 -63.66 13.21
CA VAL A 902 12.54 -64.48 12.89
C VAL A 902 11.89 -63.89 11.65
N THR A 903 11.31 -64.75 10.81
CA THR A 903 10.64 -64.32 9.58
C THR A 903 9.48 -63.37 9.83
N GLY A 904 9.37 -62.31 9.04
CA GLY A 904 8.31 -61.31 9.11
C GLY A 904 8.77 -59.91 8.75
N GLU A 905 7.83 -58.98 8.65
CA GLU A 905 8.13 -57.57 8.42
C GLU A 905 8.45 -56.84 9.72
N VAL A 906 9.37 -55.87 9.60
CA VAL A 906 9.77 -54.98 10.68
C VAL A 906 10.01 -53.58 10.12
N THR A 907 9.62 -52.55 10.86
CA THR A 907 9.83 -51.15 10.46
C THR A 907 10.95 -50.56 11.28
N VAL A 908 11.90 -49.91 10.62
CA VAL A 908 12.98 -49.18 11.27
C VAL A 908 12.67 -47.69 11.22
N LYS A 909 12.64 -47.08 12.40
CA LYS A 909 12.57 -45.63 12.60
C LYS A 909 13.99 -45.08 12.57
N ALA A 910 14.27 -44.16 11.67
CA ALA A 910 15.47 -43.34 11.64
C ALA A 910 15.20 -41.98 12.30
N SER A 911 16.11 -41.52 13.15
CA SER A 911 16.03 -40.22 13.82
C SER A 911 17.42 -39.60 14.04
N THR A 912 17.52 -38.27 13.95
CA THR A 912 18.69 -37.51 14.38
C THR A 912 18.44 -36.88 15.76
N LYS A 913 19.48 -36.33 16.37
CA LYS A 913 19.36 -35.58 17.63
C LYS A 913 19.16 -34.09 17.31
N GLU A 914 18.75 -33.33 18.30
CA GLU A 914 18.76 -31.88 18.15
C GLU A 914 20.18 -31.34 18.34
N ALA A 915 20.57 -30.35 17.53
CA ALA A 915 21.83 -29.62 17.63
C ALA A 915 21.59 -28.13 17.88
N ASP A 916 22.66 -27.36 18.05
CA ASP A 916 22.59 -25.93 18.38
C ASP A 916 21.88 -25.12 17.28
N GLU A 917 22.20 -25.37 16.00
CA GLU A 917 21.65 -24.62 14.86
C GLU A 917 20.55 -25.36 14.08
N VAL A 918 20.27 -26.62 14.44
CA VAL A 918 19.36 -27.48 13.66
C VAL A 918 18.45 -28.31 14.57
N PHE A 919 17.15 -28.26 14.31
CA PHE A 919 16.18 -29.15 14.95
C PHE A 919 16.37 -30.60 14.51
N ALA A 920 16.07 -31.54 15.42
CA ALA A 920 16.07 -32.97 15.08
C ALA A 920 15.13 -33.24 13.89
N ALA A 921 15.52 -34.15 13.01
CA ALA A 921 14.72 -34.49 11.85
C ALA A 921 13.39 -35.13 12.25
N VAL A 922 12.34 -34.83 11.48
CA VAL A 922 11.11 -35.62 11.54
C VAL A 922 11.47 -37.07 11.27
N SER A 923 11.05 -37.95 12.17
CA SER A 923 11.50 -39.34 12.10
C SER A 923 10.98 -40.04 10.85
N MET A 924 11.90 -40.67 10.11
CA MET A 924 11.59 -41.39 8.89
C MET A 924 11.49 -42.89 9.15
N PHE A 925 10.61 -43.57 8.41
CA PHE A 925 10.37 -44.99 8.60
C PHE A 925 10.64 -45.75 7.32
N LYS A 926 11.38 -46.87 7.39
CA LYS A 926 11.58 -47.81 6.29
C LYS A 926 11.28 -49.23 6.74
N THR A 927 10.51 -49.97 5.94
CA THR A 927 10.11 -51.35 6.25
C THR A 927 11.04 -52.35 5.60
N PHE A 928 11.43 -53.36 6.37
CA PHE A 928 12.32 -54.45 5.97
C PHE A 928 11.61 -55.80 6.20
N THR A 929 11.89 -56.79 5.34
CA THR A 929 11.33 -58.14 5.44
C THR A 929 12.42 -59.15 5.76
N VAL A 930 12.26 -59.87 6.88
CA VAL A 930 13.10 -61.03 7.23
C VAL A 930 12.51 -62.29 6.60
N GLU A 931 13.25 -62.93 5.70
CA GLU A 931 12.84 -64.14 4.98
C GLU A 931 13.55 -65.40 5.53
N SER A 932 13.00 -66.59 5.26
CA SER A 932 13.62 -67.85 5.68
C SER A 932 14.90 -68.14 4.87
N ALA A 933 15.98 -68.58 5.52
CA ALA A 933 17.19 -68.99 4.82
C ALA A 933 16.96 -70.24 3.95
N ASN A 934 17.17 -70.13 2.64
CA ASN A 934 17.18 -71.29 1.73
C ASN A 934 18.46 -72.11 1.94
N VAL A 935 18.30 -73.35 2.42
CA VAL A 935 19.36 -74.35 2.59
C VAL A 935 19.80 -74.87 1.21
N THR A 936 21.02 -74.57 0.78
CA THR A 936 21.55 -74.94 -0.56
C THR A 936 22.47 -76.18 -0.56
N SER A 937 22.54 -76.96 0.53
CA SER A 937 22.93 -78.37 0.47
C SER A 937 22.45 -79.17 1.69
N ILE A 938 21.84 -80.33 1.43
CA ILE A 938 21.62 -81.43 2.39
C ILE A 938 22.27 -82.66 1.78
N ASP A 939 23.18 -83.27 2.54
CA ASP A 939 23.70 -84.61 2.28
C ASP A 939 22.54 -85.62 2.43
N LEU A 940 22.24 -86.37 1.37
CA LEU A 940 21.08 -87.26 1.29
C LEU A 940 21.37 -88.61 1.94
N ASP A 941 20.76 -88.86 3.09
CA ASP A 941 20.51 -90.24 3.55
C ASP A 941 19.16 -90.72 2.98
N THR A 942 19.21 -91.81 2.20
CA THR A 942 18.08 -92.46 1.54
C THR A 942 17.07 -93.04 2.53
N PHE A 943 15.77 -92.84 2.26
CA PHE A 943 14.66 -93.24 3.12
C PHE A 943 14.03 -94.58 2.67
N ASP A 944 14.26 -95.67 3.42
CA ASP A 944 13.91 -97.04 2.98
C ASP A 944 12.62 -97.64 3.58
N GLN A 945 11.85 -96.92 4.40
CA GLN A 945 10.64 -97.46 5.06
C GLN A 945 9.33 -97.09 4.33
N LEU A 946 8.52 -98.11 4.01
CA LEU A 946 7.27 -97.97 3.24
C LEU A 946 6.08 -98.57 4.00
N VAL A 947 4.98 -97.82 4.08
CA VAL A 947 3.73 -98.29 4.70
C VAL A 947 2.84 -98.96 3.68
N TYR A 948 2.41 -100.21 3.94
CA TYR A 948 1.57 -100.97 3.02
C TYR A 948 0.62 -101.96 3.75
N PRO A 949 -0.63 -102.12 3.27
CA PRO A 949 -1.29 -101.32 2.23
C PRO A 949 -1.59 -99.90 2.71
N ASN A 950 -1.54 -98.93 1.80
CA ASN A 950 -1.92 -97.55 2.05
C ASN A 950 -2.57 -96.96 0.77
N PRO A 951 -3.90 -96.71 0.73
CA PRO A 951 -4.84 -96.78 1.85
C PRO A 951 -4.96 -98.18 2.49
N SER A 952 -4.94 -98.23 3.81
CA SER A 952 -5.16 -99.43 4.63
C SER A 952 -6.65 -99.60 4.92
N ASN A 953 -7.07 -100.80 5.31
CA ASN A 953 -8.41 -101.02 5.87
C ASN A 953 -8.43 -100.96 7.41
N GLY A 954 -7.37 -100.40 8.01
CA GLY A 954 -7.12 -100.41 9.46
C GLY A 954 -5.99 -101.34 9.89
N LEU A 955 -5.54 -102.25 9.02
CA LEU A 955 -4.34 -103.06 9.23
C LEU A 955 -3.26 -102.65 8.24
N PHE A 956 -2.03 -102.44 8.72
CA PHE A 956 -0.89 -102.13 7.85
C PHE A 956 0.42 -102.67 8.42
N GLN A 957 1.45 -102.75 7.59
CA GLN A 957 2.82 -103.01 8.00
C GLN A 957 3.73 -101.88 7.56
N VAL A 958 4.82 -101.67 8.29
CA VAL A 958 5.92 -100.79 7.87
C VAL A 958 7.08 -101.64 7.43
N LYS A 959 7.34 -101.69 6.12
CA LYS A 959 8.46 -102.44 5.56
C LYS A 959 9.78 -101.80 5.97
N ASN A 960 10.78 -102.63 6.29
CA ASN A 960 12.10 -102.24 6.81
C ASN A 960 12.08 -101.56 8.19
N LEU A 961 11.07 -101.87 9.02
CA LEU A 961 11.08 -101.50 10.44
C LEU A 961 12.20 -102.26 11.18
N LYS A 962 12.80 -101.67 12.22
CA LYS A 962 13.80 -102.36 13.06
C LYS A 962 13.14 -102.90 14.35
N PRO A 963 13.68 -103.99 14.95
CA PRO A 963 13.08 -104.57 16.15
C PRO A 963 13.05 -103.57 17.31
N GLN A 964 12.00 -103.62 18.14
CA GLN A 964 11.77 -102.75 19.30
C GLN A 964 11.57 -101.25 18.99
N GLU A 965 11.24 -100.88 17.74
CA GLU A 965 10.82 -99.51 17.44
C GLU A 965 9.40 -99.21 17.93
N THR A 966 9.18 -97.95 18.32
CA THR A 966 7.85 -97.46 18.65
C THR A 966 7.26 -96.71 17.47
N ILE A 967 6.03 -97.03 17.09
CA ILE A 967 5.26 -96.25 16.11
C ILE A 967 4.30 -95.33 16.83
N HIS A 968 4.45 -94.04 16.60
CA HIS A 968 3.57 -92.97 17.06
C HIS A 968 2.61 -92.61 15.92
N VAL A 969 1.32 -92.65 16.20
CA VAL A 969 0.23 -92.38 15.26
C VAL A 969 -0.46 -91.09 15.64
N PHE A 970 -0.54 -90.19 14.67
CA PHE A 970 -1.11 -88.85 14.78
C PHE A 970 -2.37 -88.77 13.91
N ASN A 971 -3.38 -88.04 14.35
CA ASN A 971 -4.55 -87.74 13.53
C ASN A 971 -4.25 -86.65 12.48
N GLY A 972 -5.24 -86.34 11.63
CA GLY A 972 -5.10 -85.37 10.55
C GLY A 972 -4.74 -83.93 10.95
N VAL A 973 -4.84 -83.58 12.25
CA VAL A 973 -4.45 -82.26 12.78
C VAL A 973 -3.12 -82.31 13.55
N GLY A 974 -2.41 -83.45 13.52
CA GLY A 974 -1.05 -83.59 14.07
C GLY A 974 -0.96 -83.93 15.55
N VAL A 975 -2.06 -84.31 16.21
CA VAL A 975 -2.06 -84.74 17.62
C VAL A 975 -1.77 -86.24 17.70
N GLU A 976 -0.84 -86.66 18.56
CA GLU A 976 -0.54 -88.08 18.81
C GLU A 976 -1.72 -88.73 19.53
N ILE A 977 -2.29 -89.77 18.91
CA ILE A 977 -3.50 -90.43 19.40
C ILE A 977 -3.28 -91.90 19.77
N LYS A 978 -2.20 -92.52 19.29
CA LYS A 978 -1.88 -93.91 19.61
C LYS A 978 -0.39 -94.17 19.45
N THR A 979 0.18 -94.94 20.38
CA THR A 979 1.60 -95.28 20.38
C THR A 979 1.75 -96.77 20.54
N ILE A 980 2.50 -97.39 19.63
CA ILE A 980 2.51 -98.83 19.41
C ILE A 980 3.96 -99.30 19.48
N GLN A 981 4.28 -100.06 20.52
CA GLN A 981 5.59 -100.69 20.67
C GLN A 981 5.65 -101.94 19.80
N VAL A 982 6.49 -101.94 18.77
CA VAL A 982 6.61 -103.08 17.86
C VAL A 982 7.62 -104.06 18.40
N GLN A 983 7.17 -105.29 18.67
CA GLN A 983 8.01 -106.35 19.23
C GLN A 983 8.81 -107.03 18.12
N ASP A 984 8.16 -107.37 17.01
CA ASP A 984 8.78 -107.94 15.82
C ASP A 984 8.53 -107.04 14.59
N PRO A 985 9.56 -106.68 13.80
CA PRO A 985 9.41 -105.82 12.62
C PRO A 985 8.42 -106.29 11.55
N SER A 986 8.09 -107.58 11.55
CA SER A 986 7.10 -108.15 10.64
C SER A 986 5.66 -108.06 11.17
N ASP A 987 5.45 -107.47 12.36
CA ASP A 987 4.14 -107.33 12.98
C ASP A 987 3.18 -106.49 12.12
N VAL A 988 1.97 -107.02 11.91
CA VAL A 988 0.86 -106.26 11.33
C VAL A 988 0.28 -105.37 12.41
N ILE A 989 0.23 -104.07 12.14
CA ILE A 989 -0.22 -103.04 13.06
C ILE A 989 -1.70 -102.77 12.84
N ASP A 990 -2.45 -102.75 13.95
CA ASP A 990 -3.90 -102.61 13.97
C ASP A 990 -4.37 -101.26 14.52
N LEU A 991 -5.06 -100.52 13.67
CA LEU A 991 -5.75 -99.26 13.95
C LEU A 991 -7.26 -99.38 13.78
N ASN A 992 -7.84 -100.58 13.70
CA ASN A 992 -9.27 -100.79 13.47
C ASN A 992 -10.17 -100.12 14.52
N ASP A 993 -9.66 -99.95 15.74
CA ASP A 993 -10.29 -99.22 16.84
C ASP A 993 -10.41 -97.70 16.61
N LEU A 994 -9.63 -97.11 15.70
CA LEU A 994 -9.72 -95.69 15.37
C LEU A 994 -10.78 -95.41 14.29
N PRO A 995 -11.37 -94.21 14.20
CA PRO A 995 -12.28 -93.87 13.09
C PRO A 995 -11.60 -93.96 11.71
N LYS A 996 -12.36 -94.06 10.61
CA LYS A 996 -11.78 -93.93 9.26
C LYS A 996 -11.30 -92.51 9.01
N GLY A 997 -10.17 -92.34 8.33
CA GLY A 997 -9.55 -91.03 8.15
C GLY A 997 -8.08 -91.08 7.74
N ILE A 998 -7.49 -89.90 7.60
CA ILE A 998 -6.05 -89.75 7.30
C ILE A 998 -5.29 -89.65 8.62
N TYR A 999 -4.33 -90.53 8.80
CA TYR A 999 -3.42 -90.58 9.92
C TYR A 999 -2.00 -90.35 9.43
N TYR A 1000 -1.16 -89.81 10.30
CA TYR A 1000 0.27 -89.73 10.07
C TYR A 1000 0.96 -90.63 11.08
N ILE A 1001 1.95 -91.39 10.65
CA ILE A 1001 2.75 -92.21 11.55
C ILE A 1001 4.22 -91.82 11.50
N LYS A 1002 4.88 -92.04 12.63
CA LYS A 1002 6.29 -91.76 12.83
C LYS A 1002 6.88 -92.87 13.67
N THR A 1003 8.09 -93.32 13.36
CA THR A 1003 8.78 -94.29 14.21
C THR A 1003 9.82 -93.60 15.08
N SER A 1004 10.11 -94.17 16.26
CA SER A 1004 11.02 -93.62 17.26
C SER A 1004 12.45 -93.38 16.73
N ASN A 1005 12.86 -94.07 15.67
CA ASN A 1005 14.18 -93.88 15.04
C ASN A 1005 14.16 -92.95 13.83
N ASN A 1006 12.99 -92.55 13.32
CA ASN A 1006 12.87 -91.66 12.18
C ASN A 1006 12.14 -90.37 12.57
N VAL A 1007 12.77 -89.64 13.48
CA VAL A 1007 12.15 -88.59 14.31
C VAL A 1007 11.81 -87.31 13.53
N GLY A 1008 12.20 -87.22 12.25
CA GLY A 1008 11.96 -86.05 11.40
C GLY A 1008 10.86 -86.22 10.35
N ASN A 1009 10.38 -87.45 10.09
CA ASN A 1009 9.60 -87.76 8.89
C ASN A 1009 8.28 -88.46 9.23
N LEU A 1010 7.15 -87.90 8.81
CA LEU A 1010 5.81 -88.46 8.97
C LEU A 1010 5.37 -89.22 7.70
N LYS A 1011 4.82 -90.43 7.84
CA LYS A 1011 4.18 -91.17 6.74
C LYS A 1011 2.68 -91.08 6.86
N VAL A 1012 2.01 -90.73 5.76
CA VAL A 1012 0.55 -90.75 5.68
C VAL A 1012 0.06 -92.20 5.64
N ILE A 1013 -0.97 -92.52 6.39
CA ILE A 1013 -1.79 -93.73 6.27
C ILE A 1013 -3.23 -93.30 6.13
N ILE A 1014 -3.87 -93.70 5.04
CA ILE A 1014 -5.29 -93.46 4.81
C ILE A 1014 -6.02 -94.74 5.25
N LYS A 1015 -6.92 -94.66 6.24
CA LYS A 1015 -7.71 -95.79 6.75
C LYS A 1015 -9.18 -95.71 6.31
#